data_AF-A4CXT0-F1
#
_entry.id   AF-A4CXT0-F1
#
_cell.length_a   1.000
_cell.length_b   1.000
_cell.length_c   1.000
_cell.angle_alpha   90.00
_cell.angle_beta   90.00
_cell.angle_gamma   90.00
#
_symmetry.space_group_name_H-M   'P 1'
#
loop_
_entity.id
_entity.type
_entity.pdbx_description
1 polymer ?
#
loop_
_entity_poly.entity_id
_entity_poly.type
_entity_poly.pdbx_seq_one_letter_code
_entity_poly.pdbx_strand_id
1 'polypeptide(L)'
;MSKALPDISDTLSINGLSSGQTKPIIQLDFSGNRGISFAAGSDGSSLIGLSLVGASAAGLTLISSSNTVQNNYIGVDLDGLNAIGNEGNGITITASSTSNLIGSITPGNNTTWNDLSEAEDYDINAIQGIRDTNNGTEPYILCGTGTEGNASQSIGVVRLGAANGNGPWNSVNAANAFGGSDRSITSCYGPEQLDANTVRVVGAYNSSGDIPPNDTSAFIYTGAIDQANGTTEGFIEYQYPGAKWTFFHSTQEGLVVGNWDDTKTIPDTDQPIIGAGKAFIYEVSSGMSIADIVYPGSKSTTAYGIAKVNDDRFAITGSYSLDGEPDGVAHGYLVYYSPSDNSLTEWTSWDVNNETLGNIASHADGISYNSSDNTFTLATVAFDVTTGDPLNGYLMTVQRTADGGFGEKRWTEVNYNNQSGGVTIPTSVAGDVMTGAYVASNGSEATWSSETSFVLDPSNLISGNGGNGIAILGSSTAVETNNTIAQNRIGTNAEGTTALANGENGILIDSSNRNLIGGTLSGGNDPTQGNTTPPPLGNLISGNRGNGVLIRNEASKNTLSGNFIGTSATGNSKLGNGGDGVAILNADNNQLLGCQLESSPFVYYNVVSGNEGNGLRITNSDHSIIHANFFGLAANNLDPLGNQQNGALIEGDSANTQYGGVIPLGNVNSGNSLNGIEVKDTASGFITFNTFAGTTAFGGIAPNQRNGMLFTSTGGDNTVRTNVIAGNINHGIHITGGAAGITVDPNIIGLNTTGDSATFTDSNGEIISYANGLDGIRIDGDAENISIAGTNSSVIPQNTISNNNGYGIRIAGNAKQVLVANTAIGTGSIIEKTEEQFGNAQGGIFVGGNSNAITLGDSSGQGNADLVIANNSGNGLTIEGTLNNQLSNTVFKNNTEYGLSFLGLNRIEADQQINQGVTYLDNSFGAVAIAPGWANLSLSKEIDTNSFSVASDTDISLLRQDTSDAVVNFGLQSQSTGTILPLTPLEAASSQSLNLEKIVENTWSQTEGVALGGRISTALAEGTWIPVATDQNGNVLDLQNLSLAGNSATATFSGDIQAVYSVGGTGVLATAAEEPVARVTATIRRLGGFDNGLAIYESDPLTGAVNNLLPGDAGYLQAALDNAKQADRVFSASQLPGYKQSGTIDFTVSTQSNYGILIIVDGDESLLYSSYAAANPGESNQFTSFTTPGGGLTIGIEDLLTNGVSDQDFNDLIISLPPAI
;
A
#
# COMPACT_ATOMS: atom_id res chain seq x y z
N MET A 1 40.56 -21.90 18.09
CA MET A 1 41.46 -22.79 17.32
C MET A 1 42.86 -22.18 17.29
N SER A 2 43.94 -22.95 17.38
CA SER A 2 45.32 -22.40 17.39
C SER A 2 45.95 -22.21 16.01
N LYS A 3 45.33 -22.76 14.96
CA LYS A 3 45.71 -22.64 13.54
C LYS A 3 44.46 -22.73 12.66
N ALA A 4 44.55 -22.21 11.43
CA ALA A 4 43.51 -22.39 10.41
C ALA A 4 43.28 -23.87 10.07
N LEU A 5 42.02 -24.23 9.81
CA LEU A 5 41.67 -25.52 9.23
C LEU A 5 42.15 -25.59 7.77
N PRO A 6 42.52 -26.79 7.26
CA PRO A 6 42.82 -26.96 5.85
C PRO A 6 41.56 -26.74 4.99
N ASP A 7 41.77 -26.37 3.73
CA ASP A 7 40.70 -26.31 2.74
C ASP A 7 40.12 -27.70 2.49
N ILE A 8 38.79 -27.78 2.34
CA ILE A 8 38.09 -29.00 1.97
C ILE A 8 38.09 -29.06 0.44
N SER A 9 38.89 -29.97 -0.14
CA SER A 9 39.10 -30.08 -1.58
C SER A 9 38.36 -31.24 -2.25
N ASP A 10 37.74 -32.11 -1.45
CA ASP A 10 36.92 -33.24 -1.90
C ASP A 10 35.52 -33.12 -1.28
N THR A 11 34.49 -33.67 -1.95
CA THR A 11 33.11 -33.65 -1.45
C THR A 11 33.04 -34.19 -0.02
N LEU A 12 32.49 -33.39 0.90
CA LEU A 12 32.41 -33.73 2.31
C LEU A 12 31.07 -33.35 2.91
N SER A 13 30.48 -34.27 3.68
CA SER A 13 29.30 -34.00 4.50
C SER A 13 29.72 -33.86 5.96
N ILE A 14 29.53 -32.66 6.52
CA ILE A 14 29.76 -32.36 7.93
C ILE A 14 28.40 -32.20 8.60
N ASN A 15 28.06 -33.11 9.52
CA ASN A 15 26.83 -33.02 10.31
C ASN A 15 27.15 -33.04 11.81
N GLY A 16 26.91 -31.91 12.47
CA GLY A 16 27.08 -31.69 13.90
C GLY A 16 25.81 -31.94 14.73
N LEU A 17 24.70 -32.34 14.11
CA LEU A 17 23.46 -32.66 14.80
C LEU A 17 23.37 -34.16 15.13
N SER A 18 22.77 -34.45 16.28
CA SER A 18 22.25 -35.78 16.59
C SER A 18 20.81 -35.95 16.07
N SER A 19 20.32 -37.18 16.02
CA SER A 19 18.93 -37.45 15.61
C SER A 19 17.93 -36.67 16.46
N GLY A 20 17.01 -35.95 15.81
CA GLY A 20 15.99 -35.11 16.46
C GLY A 20 16.48 -33.76 17.02
N GLN A 21 17.77 -33.45 16.86
CA GLN A 21 18.34 -32.17 17.28
C GLN A 21 18.20 -31.14 16.15
N THR A 22 17.73 -29.93 16.47
CA THR A 22 17.50 -28.85 15.50
C THR A 22 18.46 -27.66 15.64
N LYS A 23 19.19 -27.56 16.76
CA LYS A 23 20.14 -26.47 17.05
C LYS A 23 21.57 -26.99 17.20
N PRO A 24 22.61 -26.22 16.82
CA PRO A 24 24.00 -26.58 17.08
C PRO A 24 24.29 -26.79 18.56
N ILE A 25 25.11 -27.80 18.87
CA ILE A 25 25.72 -27.97 20.20
C ILE A 25 27.26 -27.91 20.14
N ILE A 26 27.82 -27.81 18.94
CA ILE A 26 29.26 -27.76 18.68
C ILE A 26 29.59 -26.37 18.14
N GLN A 27 30.47 -25.66 18.85
CA GLN A 27 30.99 -24.35 18.45
C GLN A 27 32.44 -24.45 18.02
N LEU A 28 32.73 -23.93 16.83
CA LEU A 28 34.05 -23.74 16.28
C LEU A 28 34.43 -22.26 16.39
N ASP A 29 35.27 -21.96 17.38
CA ASP A 29 35.94 -20.65 17.50
C ASP A 29 37.26 -20.69 16.71
N PHE A 30 37.38 -19.87 15.67
CA PHE A 30 38.57 -19.78 14.83
C PHE A 30 39.69 -18.93 15.44
N SER A 31 39.41 -18.14 16.48
CA SER A 31 40.37 -17.32 17.24
C SER A 31 41.24 -16.43 16.35
N GLY A 32 40.62 -15.75 15.39
CA GLY A 32 41.27 -14.88 14.41
C GLY A 32 41.94 -15.62 13.24
N ASN A 33 41.78 -16.94 13.12
CA ASN A 33 42.18 -17.66 11.92
C ASN A 33 41.08 -17.63 10.85
N ARG A 34 41.40 -18.05 9.62
CA ARG A 34 40.39 -18.24 8.57
C ARG A 34 39.32 -19.26 8.99
N GLY A 35 38.08 -19.01 8.58
CA GLY A 35 36.95 -19.93 8.72
C GLY A 35 37.04 -21.16 7.79
N ILE A 36 35.92 -21.89 7.66
CA ILE A 36 35.83 -23.07 6.80
C ILE A 36 35.81 -22.64 5.33
N SER A 37 36.51 -23.39 4.46
CA SER A 37 36.44 -23.20 3.02
C SER A 37 36.17 -24.52 2.30
N PHE A 38 35.12 -24.56 1.49
CA PHE A 38 34.88 -25.58 0.49
C PHE A 38 35.54 -25.13 -0.81
N ALA A 39 36.71 -25.70 -1.11
CA ALA A 39 37.56 -25.32 -2.22
C ALA A 39 37.10 -25.98 -3.53
N ALA A 40 37.67 -25.54 -4.66
CA ALA A 40 37.43 -26.19 -5.94
C ALA A 40 37.74 -27.70 -5.86
N GLY A 41 36.79 -28.54 -6.30
CA GLY A 41 36.85 -30.00 -6.19
C GLY A 41 35.89 -30.61 -5.16
N SER A 42 35.36 -29.81 -4.23
CA SER A 42 34.42 -30.27 -3.19
C SER A 42 32.95 -29.95 -3.50
N ASP A 43 32.53 -30.05 -4.77
CA ASP A 43 31.13 -29.82 -5.15
C ASP A 43 30.20 -30.82 -4.45
N GLY A 44 28.99 -30.39 -4.10
CA GLY A 44 28.04 -31.26 -3.39
C GLY A 44 28.32 -31.44 -1.89
N SER A 45 29.20 -30.62 -1.29
CA SER A 45 29.50 -30.71 0.13
C SER A 45 28.37 -30.17 0.99
N SER A 46 28.29 -30.61 2.25
CA SER A 46 27.30 -30.10 3.20
C SER A 46 27.91 -29.70 4.54
N LEU A 47 27.36 -28.64 5.11
CA LEU A 47 27.66 -28.17 6.46
C LEU A 47 26.35 -28.07 7.23
N ILE A 48 26.18 -28.94 8.24
CA ILE A 48 24.94 -29.06 9.00
C ILE A 48 25.23 -28.94 10.50
N GLY A 49 24.56 -28.03 11.21
CA GLY A 49 24.49 -28.08 12.68
C GLY A 49 25.69 -27.58 13.48
N LEU A 50 26.48 -26.63 12.97
CA LEU A 50 27.63 -26.07 13.69
C LEU A 50 27.45 -24.59 14.03
N SER A 51 28.04 -24.14 15.15
CA SER A 51 28.28 -22.73 15.42
C SER A 51 29.68 -22.32 14.92
N LEU A 52 29.78 -21.28 14.09
CA LEU A 52 31.01 -20.79 13.47
C LEU A 52 31.31 -19.35 13.89
N VAL A 53 32.38 -19.12 14.67
CA VAL A 53 32.64 -17.82 15.29
C VAL A 53 34.12 -17.41 15.29
N GLY A 54 34.39 -16.11 15.36
CA GLY A 54 35.74 -15.58 15.56
C GLY A 54 36.71 -15.80 14.39
N ALA A 55 36.24 -15.93 13.15
CA ALA A 55 37.10 -15.96 11.97
C ALA A 55 37.68 -14.58 11.63
N SER A 56 38.89 -14.50 11.07
CA SER A 56 39.48 -13.25 10.54
C SER A 56 38.94 -12.80 9.18
N ALA A 57 38.03 -13.57 8.60
CA ALA A 57 37.36 -13.27 7.34
C ALA A 57 35.94 -13.83 7.42
N ALA A 58 35.46 -14.49 6.37
CA ALA A 58 34.17 -15.16 6.43
C ALA A 58 34.20 -16.39 7.37
N GLY A 59 33.09 -16.65 8.05
CA GLY A 59 32.90 -17.89 8.82
C GLY A 59 32.90 -19.13 7.91
N LEU A 60 32.26 -19.01 6.75
CA LEU A 60 32.23 -20.01 5.69
C LEU A 60 32.48 -19.38 4.30
N THR A 61 33.35 -19.99 3.51
CA THR A 61 33.61 -19.59 2.11
C THR A 61 33.34 -20.75 1.15
N LEU A 62 32.45 -20.53 0.18
CA LEU A 62 32.07 -21.49 -0.86
C LEU A 62 32.76 -21.13 -2.19
N ILE A 63 33.71 -21.97 -2.59
CA ILE A 63 34.38 -21.93 -3.89
C ILE A 63 33.84 -23.05 -4.79
N SER A 64 33.53 -24.22 -4.20
CA SER A 64 32.78 -25.29 -4.86
C SER A 64 31.31 -24.94 -5.07
N SER A 65 30.61 -25.69 -5.91
CA SER A 65 29.20 -25.54 -6.26
C SER A 65 28.31 -26.61 -5.62
N SER A 66 26.99 -26.43 -5.71
CA SER A 66 25.99 -27.42 -5.28
C SER A 66 26.07 -27.81 -3.80
N ASN A 67 26.54 -26.91 -2.93
CA ASN A 67 26.67 -27.21 -1.51
C ASN A 67 25.38 -26.94 -0.72
N THR A 68 25.22 -27.63 0.41
CA THR A 68 24.08 -27.45 1.33
C THR A 68 24.55 -26.93 2.70
N VAL A 69 24.02 -25.81 3.17
CA VAL A 69 24.35 -25.22 4.47
C VAL A 69 23.08 -25.09 5.31
N GLN A 70 22.97 -25.90 6.37
CA GLN A 70 21.74 -26.04 7.17
C GLN A 70 21.97 -26.13 8.68
N ASN A 71 20.99 -25.72 9.45
CA ASN A 71 20.94 -25.62 10.90
C ASN A 71 22.21 -25.03 11.55
N ASN A 72 22.92 -24.11 10.88
CA ASN A 72 24.16 -23.52 11.41
C ASN A 72 23.91 -22.17 12.09
N TYR A 73 24.75 -21.86 13.08
CA TYR A 73 24.80 -20.58 13.77
C TYR A 73 26.11 -19.87 13.42
N ILE A 74 26.08 -18.81 12.63
CA ILE A 74 27.29 -18.19 12.07
C ILE A 74 27.42 -16.75 12.57
N GLY A 75 28.44 -16.51 13.39
CA GLY A 75 28.71 -15.23 14.06
C GLY A 75 28.02 -15.04 15.41
N VAL A 76 27.37 -16.08 15.93
CA VAL A 76 26.72 -16.11 17.25
C VAL A 76 27.09 -17.37 18.04
N ASP A 77 26.94 -17.29 19.36
CA ASP A 77 27.12 -18.42 20.28
C ASP A 77 26.05 -19.50 20.13
N LEU A 78 26.17 -20.60 20.89
CA LEU A 78 25.32 -21.79 20.78
C LEU A 78 23.84 -21.57 21.14
N ASP A 79 23.52 -20.57 21.96
CA ASP A 79 22.12 -20.22 22.24
C ASP A 79 21.55 -19.24 21.19
N GLY A 80 22.42 -18.60 20.40
CA GLY A 80 22.03 -17.65 19.36
C GLY A 80 21.55 -16.32 19.93
N LEU A 81 21.91 -16.01 21.17
CA LEU A 81 21.52 -14.79 21.87
C LEU A 81 22.63 -13.75 21.89
N ASN A 82 23.90 -14.14 21.71
CA ASN A 82 25.03 -13.22 21.73
C ASN A 82 25.88 -13.29 20.46
N ALA A 83 26.27 -12.12 19.95
CA ALA A 83 27.19 -12.01 18.84
C ALA A 83 28.62 -12.38 19.25
N ILE A 84 29.22 -13.33 18.53
CA ILE A 84 30.65 -13.66 18.55
C ILE A 84 31.13 -13.61 17.10
N GLY A 85 31.09 -12.40 16.54
CA GLY A 85 31.21 -12.18 15.11
C GLY A 85 32.48 -12.71 14.47
N ASN A 86 32.35 -13.13 13.21
CA ASN A 86 33.47 -13.22 12.30
C ASN A 86 33.86 -11.80 11.83
N GLU A 87 35.13 -11.50 11.57
CA GLU A 87 35.59 -10.16 11.15
C GLU A 87 35.04 -9.76 9.77
N GLY A 88 34.76 -10.73 8.89
CA GLY A 88 34.16 -10.52 7.57
C GLY A 88 32.69 -10.92 7.49
N ASN A 89 32.26 -11.44 6.32
CA ASN A 89 30.88 -11.91 6.13
C ASN A 89 30.57 -13.15 6.99
N GLY A 90 29.29 -13.46 7.22
CA GLY A 90 28.93 -14.79 7.75
C GLY A 90 29.30 -15.89 6.75
N ILE A 91 28.71 -15.81 5.56
CA ILE A 91 28.95 -16.70 4.43
C ILE A 91 29.40 -15.88 3.21
N THR A 92 30.40 -16.38 2.48
CA THR A 92 30.79 -15.84 1.16
C THR A 92 30.67 -16.93 0.09
N ILE A 93 29.83 -16.69 -0.91
CA ILE A 93 29.73 -17.46 -2.14
C ILE A 93 30.56 -16.74 -3.20
N THR A 94 31.59 -17.40 -3.72
CA THR A 94 32.50 -16.79 -4.70
C THR A 94 31.94 -16.85 -6.12
N ALA A 95 32.53 -16.07 -7.04
CA ALA A 95 32.08 -15.96 -8.43
C ALA A 95 32.11 -17.27 -9.24
N SER A 96 32.84 -18.29 -8.79
CA SER A 96 32.86 -19.63 -9.41
C SER A 96 31.87 -20.61 -8.82
N SER A 97 31.19 -20.24 -7.73
CA SER A 97 30.33 -21.13 -6.94
C SER A 97 28.87 -20.89 -7.30
N THR A 98 28.20 -21.97 -7.72
CA THR A 98 26.83 -21.92 -8.24
C THR A 98 25.95 -22.97 -7.58
N SER A 99 24.63 -22.82 -7.68
CA SER A 99 23.66 -23.85 -7.29
C SER A 99 23.71 -24.27 -5.82
N ASN A 100 24.19 -23.40 -4.93
CA ASN A 100 24.22 -23.71 -3.49
C ASN A 100 22.86 -23.49 -2.85
N LEU A 101 22.55 -24.31 -1.84
CA LEU A 101 21.41 -24.15 -0.95
C LEU A 101 21.90 -23.67 0.43
N ILE A 102 21.57 -22.43 0.77
CA ILE A 102 21.76 -21.89 2.12
C ILE A 102 20.40 -21.88 2.82
N GLY A 103 20.23 -22.84 3.73
CA GLY A 103 19.00 -23.12 4.45
C GLY A 103 18.22 -24.27 3.82
N SER A 104 16.89 -24.20 3.78
CA SER A 104 16.06 -25.33 3.32
C SER A 104 14.93 -24.89 2.40
N ILE A 105 14.61 -25.76 1.45
CA ILE A 105 13.46 -25.66 0.54
C ILE A 105 12.28 -26.53 0.98
N THR A 106 12.38 -27.14 2.16
CA THR A 106 11.33 -27.93 2.80
C THR A 106 10.73 -27.10 3.95
N PRO A 107 9.42 -26.75 3.90
CA PRO A 107 8.71 -26.11 5.01
C PRO A 107 8.93 -26.83 6.35
N GLY A 108 9.32 -26.12 7.42
CA GLY A 108 9.34 -26.69 8.77
C GLY A 108 7.91 -26.89 9.29
N ASN A 109 7.64 -27.98 10.00
CA ASN A 109 6.33 -28.27 10.58
C ASN A 109 6.38 -28.61 12.09
N ASN A 110 5.40 -28.11 12.84
CA ASN A 110 5.02 -28.58 14.16
C ASN A 110 3.67 -29.29 14.02
N THR A 111 3.69 -30.61 14.10
CA THR A 111 2.47 -31.43 13.99
C THR A 111 1.90 -31.69 15.38
N THR A 112 0.69 -31.20 15.63
CA THR A 112 -0.11 -31.62 16.79
C THR A 112 -0.80 -32.94 16.44
N TRP A 113 -0.73 -33.92 17.33
CA TRP A 113 -1.35 -35.22 17.15
C TRP A 113 -2.56 -35.36 18.07
N ASN A 114 -3.69 -35.82 17.54
CA ASN A 114 -4.89 -36.10 18.31
C ASN A 114 -5.16 -37.60 18.28
N ASP A 115 -5.50 -38.15 19.45
CA ASP A 115 -5.97 -39.54 19.58
C ASP A 115 -7.48 -39.58 19.36
N LEU A 116 -7.92 -40.39 18.40
CA LEU A 116 -9.30 -40.56 18.00
C LEU A 116 -9.85 -41.95 18.36
N SER A 117 -9.08 -42.77 19.07
CA SER A 117 -9.43 -44.18 19.33
C SER A 117 -10.69 -44.32 20.18
N GLU A 118 -10.90 -43.44 21.16
CA GLU A 118 -12.09 -43.43 22.03
C GLU A 118 -12.82 -42.09 21.92
N ALA A 119 -14.05 -42.09 21.41
CA ALA A 119 -14.86 -40.88 21.25
C ALA A 119 -16.24 -41.04 21.91
N GLU A 120 -16.40 -40.56 23.15
CA GLU A 120 -17.58 -40.67 24.04
C GLU A 120 -18.30 -42.03 24.02
N ASP A 121 -19.11 -42.30 22.99
CA ASP A 121 -19.90 -43.51 22.79
C ASP A 121 -19.33 -44.46 21.71
N TYR A 122 -18.13 -44.22 21.18
CA TYR A 122 -17.55 -45.01 20.08
C TYR A 122 -16.11 -45.43 20.36
N ASP A 123 -15.80 -46.66 19.94
CA ASP A 123 -14.43 -47.19 19.83
C ASP A 123 -14.07 -47.26 18.34
N ILE A 124 -13.18 -46.37 17.91
CA ILE A 124 -12.88 -46.12 16.50
C ILE A 124 -11.56 -46.81 16.15
N ASN A 125 -11.66 -47.84 15.31
CA ASN A 125 -10.51 -48.65 14.89
C ASN A 125 -9.65 -47.96 13.83
N ALA A 126 -10.28 -47.19 12.93
CA ALA A 126 -9.57 -46.42 11.92
C ALA A 126 -10.47 -45.29 11.37
N ILE A 127 -9.85 -44.19 10.96
CA ILE A 127 -10.47 -43.16 10.12
C ILE A 127 -9.95 -43.32 8.70
N GLN A 128 -10.76 -43.85 7.80
CA GLN A 128 -10.36 -44.11 6.42
C GLN A 128 -10.78 -43.01 5.43
N GLY A 129 -11.43 -41.95 5.91
CA GLY A 129 -11.85 -40.83 5.07
C GLY A 129 -11.83 -39.50 5.81
N ILE A 130 -11.20 -38.50 5.21
CA ILE A 130 -11.32 -37.09 5.61
C ILE A 130 -11.47 -36.22 4.36
N ARG A 131 -12.28 -35.17 4.45
CA ARG A 131 -12.43 -34.17 3.38
C ARG A 131 -12.73 -32.79 3.97
N ASP A 132 -12.28 -31.75 3.28
CA ASP A 132 -12.65 -30.37 3.59
C ASP A 132 -14.16 -30.15 3.42
N THR A 133 -14.73 -29.29 4.26
CA THR A 133 -16.12 -28.86 4.17
C THR A 133 -16.21 -27.42 3.68
N ASN A 134 -17.42 -26.98 3.34
CA ASN A 134 -17.66 -25.58 3.00
C ASN A 134 -17.92 -24.69 4.24
N ASN A 135 -17.68 -25.20 5.45
CA ASN A 135 -18.06 -24.54 6.70
C ASN A 135 -16.83 -24.28 7.60
N GLY A 136 -16.43 -23.01 7.73
CA GLY A 136 -15.25 -22.61 8.50
C GLY A 136 -15.29 -22.93 10.00
N THR A 137 -16.46 -23.22 10.59
CA THR A 137 -16.53 -23.67 11.99
C THR A 137 -16.39 -25.18 12.16
N GLU A 138 -16.67 -25.95 11.10
CA GLU A 138 -16.59 -27.42 11.07
C GLU A 138 -15.77 -27.84 9.85
N PRO A 139 -14.45 -27.58 9.84
CA PRO A 139 -13.65 -27.55 8.62
C PRO A 139 -13.51 -28.91 7.91
N TYR A 140 -13.80 -30.02 8.60
CA TYR A 140 -13.64 -31.37 8.05
C TYR A 140 -14.86 -32.25 8.26
N ILE A 141 -15.11 -33.15 7.30
CA ILE A 141 -15.93 -34.34 7.47
C ILE A 141 -14.99 -35.54 7.63
N LEU A 142 -15.14 -36.28 8.72
CA LEU A 142 -14.35 -37.48 9.01
C LEU A 142 -15.27 -38.70 8.95
N CYS A 143 -14.79 -39.78 8.37
CA CYS A 143 -15.51 -41.03 8.29
C CYS A 143 -14.56 -42.22 8.51
N GLY A 144 -15.02 -43.22 9.23
CA GLY A 144 -14.20 -44.35 9.62
C GLY A 144 -15.00 -45.55 10.06
N THR A 145 -14.30 -46.56 10.58
CA THR A 145 -14.89 -47.84 11.00
C THR A 145 -14.61 -48.08 12.48
N GLY A 146 -15.64 -48.45 13.23
CA GLY A 146 -15.55 -48.64 14.68
C GLY A 146 -16.68 -49.48 15.25
N THR A 147 -16.95 -49.32 16.54
CA THR A 147 -18.11 -49.88 17.24
C THR A 147 -18.82 -48.81 18.06
N GLU A 148 -20.12 -48.98 18.29
CA GLU A 148 -20.95 -48.08 19.11
C GLU A 148 -21.19 -48.69 20.51
N GLY A 149 -20.75 -47.99 21.54
CA GLY A 149 -20.85 -48.35 22.94
C GLY A 149 -20.11 -49.65 23.25
N ASN A 150 -20.84 -50.66 23.73
CA ASN A 150 -20.30 -52.01 23.99
C ASN A 150 -20.76 -53.02 22.93
N ALA A 151 -21.23 -52.55 21.76
CA ALA A 151 -21.66 -53.43 20.69
C ALA A 151 -20.47 -54.20 20.10
N SER A 152 -20.70 -55.46 19.74
CA SER A 152 -19.69 -56.26 19.02
C SER A 152 -19.77 -56.11 17.49
N GLN A 153 -20.81 -55.41 17.01
CA GLN A 153 -20.99 -55.13 15.59
C GLN A 153 -20.08 -53.98 15.17
N SER A 154 -19.30 -54.18 14.11
CA SER A 154 -18.55 -53.09 13.50
C SER A 154 -19.45 -52.27 12.57
N ILE A 155 -19.46 -50.97 12.82
CA ILE A 155 -20.26 -49.99 12.08
C ILE A 155 -19.35 -48.92 11.45
N GLY A 156 -19.89 -48.21 10.47
CA GLY A 156 -19.29 -46.96 10.04
C GLY A 156 -19.58 -45.86 11.05
N VAL A 157 -18.68 -44.90 11.16
CA VAL A 157 -18.85 -43.69 11.97
C VAL A 157 -18.54 -42.46 11.12
N VAL A 158 -19.28 -41.38 11.30
CA VAL A 158 -19.10 -40.12 10.56
C VAL A 158 -19.32 -38.91 11.46
N ARG A 159 -18.57 -37.84 11.22
CA ARG A 159 -18.79 -36.54 11.89
C ARG A 159 -18.39 -35.35 11.02
N LEU A 160 -18.92 -34.19 11.39
CA LEU A 160 -18.47 -32.87 10.94
C LEU A 160 -17.77 -32.17 12.11
N GLY A 161 -16.64 -31.51 11.87
CA GLY A 161 -15.93 -30.75 12.89
C GLY A 161 -14.42 -30.62 12.65
N ALA A 162 -13.70 -30.11 13.66
CA ALA A 162 -12.24 -30.04 13.64
C ALA A 162 -11.60 -31.44 13.62
N ALA A 163 -10.36 -31.56 13.14
CA ALA A 163 -9.70 -32.87 12.99
C ALA A 163 -9.43 -33.56 14.34
N ASN A 164 -9.45 -32.81 15.45
CA ASN A 164 -9.16 -33.27 16.81
C ASN A 164 -10.15 -34.26 17.45
N GLY A 165 -11.20 -34.70 16.74
CA GLY A 165 -12.17 -35.66 17.28
C GLY A 165 -13.28 -35.08 18.15
N ASN A 166 -13.22 -33.80 18.54
CA ASN A 166 -14.18 -33.20 19.46
C ASN A 166 -15.55 -32.94 18.80
N GLY A 167 -16.63 -33.40 19.42
CA GLY A 167 -18.01 -33.23 18.94
C GLY A 167 -18.72 -34.56 18.65
N PRO A 168 -19.99 -34.52 18.23
CA PRO A 168 -20.80 -35.72 18.09
C PRO A 168 -20.39 -36.56 16.88
N TRP A 169 -20.16 -37.85 17.12
CA TRP A 169 -20.05 -38.88 16.09
C TRP A 169 -21.41 -39.54 15.82
N ASN A 170 -21.64 -39.94 14.58
CA ASN A 170 -22.89 -40.55 14.14
C ASN A 170 -22.63 -41.90 13.47
N SER A 171 -23.49 -42.88 13.77
CA SER A 171 -23.44 -44.23 13.22
C SER A 171 -23.91 -44.30 11.76
N VAL A 172 -23.15 -44.98 10.92
CA VAL A 172 -23.53 -45.39 9.55
C VAL A 172 -23.63 -46.91 9.53
N ASN A 173 -24.85 -47.44 9.39
CA ASN A 173 -25.09 -48.88 9.48
C ASN A 173 -25.82 -49.42 8.24
N ALA A 174 -25.04 -49.85 7.25
CA ALA A 174 -25.56 -50.45 6.03
C ALA A 174 -26.27 -51.78 6.29
N ALA A 175 -25.93 -52.50 7.36
CA ALA A 175 -26.59 -53.76 7.75
C ALA A 175 -28.08 -53.56 8.01
N ASN A 176 -28.41 -52.48 8.71
CA ASN A 176 -29.79 -52.12 9.02
C ASN A 176 -30.57 -51.74 7.76
N ALA A 177 -29.90 -51.13 6.77
CA ALA A 177 -30.51 -50.73 5.51
C ALA A 177 -30.79 -51.93 4.58
N PHE A 178 -29.88 -52.91 4.54
CA PHE A 178 -29.94 -54.03 3.58
C PHE A 178 -30.37 -55.38 4.19
N GLY A 179 -30.56 -55.44 5.50
CA GLY A 179 -31.16 -56.57 6.21
C GLY A 179 -30.21 -57.74 6.51
N GLY A 180 -28.95 -57.48 6.84
CA GLY A 180 -28.05 -58.55 7.30
C GLY A 180 -28.01 -58.75 8.81
N SER A 181 -27.05 -59.57 9.26
CA SER A 181 -26.95 -60.03 10.65
C SER A 181 -26.47 -58.95 11.63
N ASP A 182 -26.65 -59.20 12.93
CA ASP A 182 -26.08 -58.41 14.03
C ASP A 182 -24.55 -58.48 14.11
N ARG A 183 -23.92 -59.37 13.32
CA ARG A 183 -22.46 -59.49 13.21
C ARG A 183 -21.90 -58.78 11.98
N SER A 184 -22.77 -58.31 11.10
CA SER A 184 -22.37 -57.70 9.83
C SER A 184 -21.46 -56.50 10.03
N ILE A 185 -20.46 -56.37 9.17
CA ILE A 185 -19.45 -55.32 9.24
C ILE A 185 -19.79 -54.24 8.22
N THR A 186 -20.01 -53.02 8.70
CA THR A 186 -20.09 -51.82 7.84
C THR A 186 -18.79 -51.05 7.96
N SER A 187 -18.10 -50.87 6.84
CA SER A 187 -16.93 -50.02 6.71
C SER A 187 -17.29 -48.69 6.05
N CYS A 188 -16.53 -47.65 6.34
CA CYS A 188 -16.83 -46.29 5.92
C CYS A 188 -15.54 -45.59 5.47
N TYR A 189 -15.57 -45.05 4.26
CA TYR A 189 -14.41 -44.47 3.57
C TYR A 189 -14.72 -43.03 3.09
N GLY A 190 -13.91 -42.50 2.17
CA GLY A 190 -13.85 -41.09 1.74
C GLY A 190 -15.22 -40.41 1.59
N PRO A 191 -15.62 -39.53 2.54
CA PRO A 191 -16.92 -38.88 2.55
C PRO A 191 -16.92 -37.55 1.78
N GLU A 192 -18.09 -36.94 1.61
CA GLU A 192 -18.22 -35.54 1.18
C GLU A 192 -19.45 -34.87 1.80
N GLN A 193 -19.34 -33.56 2.07
CA GLN A 193 -20.49 -32.74 2.44
C GLN A 193 -21.13 -32.15 1.18
N LEU A 194 -22.43 -32.35 1.00
CA LEU A 194 -23.17 -31.82 -0.16
C LEU A 194 -23.76 -30.44 0.14
N ASP A 195 -24.28 -30.26 1.35
CA ASP A 195 -24.78 -29.00 1.88
C ASP A 195 -24.69 -28.98 3.41
N ALA A 196 -25.19 -27.92 4.05
CA ALA A 196 -25.10 -27.74 5.50
C ALA A 196 -25.68 -28.91 6.33
N ASN A 197 -26.64 -29.68 5.79
CA ASN A 197 -27.30 -30.76 6.52
C ASN A 197 -27.17 -32.14 5.83
N THR A 198 -26.65 -32.20 4.61
CA THR A 198 -26.60 -33.44 3.82
C THR A 198 -25.15 -33.89 3.60
N VAL A 199 -24.88 -35.15 3.90
CA VAL A 199 -23.60 -35.81 3.63
C VAL A 199 -23.78 -36.95 2.64
N ARG A 200 -22.71 -37.26 1.92
CA ARG A 200 -22.56 -38.54 1.21
C ARG A 200 -21.40 -39.32 1.80
N VAL A 201 -21.68 -40.55 2.17
CA VAL A 201 -20.70 -41.49 2.70
C VAL A 201 -20.70 -42.73 1.81
N VAL A 202 -19.51 -43.23 1.49
CA VAL A 202 -19.34 -44.47 0.75
C VAL A 202 -18.62 -45.49 1.60
N GLY A 203 -18.90 -46.76 1.33
CA GLY A 203 -18.44 -47.83 2.17
C GLY A 203 -18.58 -49.19 1.52
N ALA A 204 -18.23 -50.20 2.30
CA ALA A 204 -18.49 -51.58 1.96
C ALA A 204 -19.10 -52.30 3.15
N TYR A 205 -19.90 -53.32 2.84
CA TYR A 205 -20.72 -54.03 3.79
C TYR A 205 -20.69 -55.54 3.50
N ASN A 206 -20.53 -56.37 4.54
CA ASN A 206 -20.69 -57.83 4.44
C ASN A 206 -21.95 -58.30 5.18
N SER A 207 -22.67 -59.28 4.64
CA SER A 207 -23.98 -59.65 5.21
C SER A 207 -23.89 -60.56 6.44
N SER A 208 -22.77 -61.28 6.56
CA SER A 208 -22.55 -62.38 7.51
C SER A 208 -21.74 -61.99 8.74
N GLY A 209 -20.95 -60.93 8.67
CA GLY A 209 -19.97 -60.60 9.71
C GLY A 209 -18.75 -61.51 9.76
N ASP A 210 -18.56 -62.36 8.75
CA ASP A 210 -17.42 -63.27 8.69
C ASP A 210 -16.11 -62.48 8.42
N ILE A 211 -15.04 -62.85 9.13
CA ILE A 211 -13.68 -62.34 8.90
C ILE A 211 -12.79 -63.55 8.60
N PRO A 212 -12.23 -63.69 7.38
CA PRO A 212 -12.41 -62.80 6.23
C PRO A 212 -13.82 -62.89 5.61
N PRO A 213 -14.29 -61.81 4.94
CA PRO A 213 -15.63 -61.75 4.34
C PRO A 213 -15.82 -62.78 3.22
N ASN A 214 -16.96 -63.49 3.25
CA ASN A 214 -17.37 -64.39 2.17
C ASN A 214 -18.18 -63.70 1.07
N ASP A 215 -18.70 -62.51 1.34
CA ASP A 215 -19.37 -61.57 0.45
C ASP A 215 -19.00 -60.12 0.80
N THR A 216 -19.04 -59.21 -0.18
CA THR A 216 -18.98 -57.77 0.10
C THR A 216 -19.69 -56.99 -1.01
N SER A 217 -20.67 -56.18 -0.60
CA SER A 217 -21.34 -55.20 -1.45
C SER A 217 -20.84 -53.80 -1.10
N ALA A 218 -20.70 -52.93 -2.10
CA ALA A 218 -20.44 -51.52 -1.85
C ALA A 218 -21.75 -50.80 -1.52
N PHE A 219 -21.67 -49.70 -0.76
CA PHE A 219 -22.83 -48.87 -0.49
C PHE A 219 -22.53 -47.39 -0.59
N ILE A 220 -23.59 -46.62 -0.83
CA ILE A 220 -23.62 -45.17 -0.72
C ILE A 220 -24.76 -44.82 0.24
N TYR A 221 -24.50 -43.94 1.19
CA TYR A 221 -25.51 -43.22 1.93
C TYR A 221 -25.52 -41.75 1.49
N THR A 222 -26.68 -41.20 1.15
CA THR A 222 -26.88 -39.75 0.91
C THR A 222 -28.05 -39.28 1.74
N GLY A 223 -27.81 -38.44 2.74
CA GLY A 223 -28.83 -37.98 3.67
C GLY A 223 -28.27 -37.16 4.83
N ALA A 224 -29.09 -36.96 5.88
CA ALA A 224 -28.67 -36.26 7.08
C ALA A 224 -27.67 -37.09 7.90
N ILE A 225 -26.60 -36.44 8.38
CA ILE A 225 -25.46 -37.14 9.01
C ILE A 225 -25.85 -38.00 10.23
N ASP A 226 -26.88 -37.59 10.97
CA ASP A 226 -27.39 -38.25 12.19
C ASP A 226 -28.48 -39.31 11.91
N GLN A 227 -28.85 -39.53 10.64
CA GLN A 227 -29.93 -40.44 10.24
C GLN A 227 -29.42 -41.71 9.53
N ALA A 228 -28.10 -41.91 9.40
CA ALA A 228 -27.51 -43.02 8.66
C ALA A 228 -27.63 -44.41 9.36
N ASN A 229 -28.29 -44.48 10.51
CA ASN A 229 -28.57 -45.71 11.24
C ASN A 229 -30.08 -45.91 11.43
N GLY A 230 -30.58 -47.11 11.12
CA GLY A 230 -32.00 -47.46 11.31
C GLY A 230 -32.94 -47.00 10.20
N THR A 231 -32.41 -46.57 9.05
CA THR A 231 -33.16 -46.19 7.85
C THR A 231 -32.72 -46.99 6.62
N THR A 232 -33.62 -47.13 5.65
CA THR A 232 -33.29 -47.56 4.27
C THR A 232 -33.25 -46.38 3.31
N GLU A 233 -33.77 -45.21 3.72
CA GLU A 233 -33.81 -44.01 2.90
C GLU A 233 -32.41 -43.42 2.72
N GLY A 234 -32.06 -43.06 1.49
CA GLY A 234 -30.73 -42.53 1.15
C GLY A 234 -29.65 -43.59 0.94
N PHE A 235 -29.92 -44.87 1.23
CA PHE A 235 -28.98 -45.97 0.99
C PHE A 235 -29.12 -46.55 -0.43
N ILE A 236 -27.98 -46.80 -1.07
CA ILE A 236 -27.86 -47.51 -2.35
C ILE A 236 -26.83 -48.63 -2.17
N GLU A 237 -27.24 -49.87 -2.42
CA GLU A 237 -26.34 -51.03 -2.51
C GLU A 237 -25.87 -51.20 -3.95
N TYR A 238 -24.58 -51.49 -4.15
CA TYR A 238 -23.99 -51.75 -5.46
C TYR A 238 -23.07 -52.97 -5.44
N GLN A 239 -23.30 -53.87 -6.40
CA GLN A 239 -22.41 -54.99 -6.71
C GLN A 239 -21.92 -54.84 -8.15
N TYR A 240 -20.60 -54.82 -8.34
CA TYR A 240 -20.02 -54.77 -9.68
C TYR A 240 -20.38 -56.07 -10.45
N PRO A 241 -20.84 -55.99 -11.72
CA PRO A 241 -21.29 -57.15 -12.46
C PRO A 241 -20.26 -58.29 -12.52
N GLY A 242 -20.61 -59.45 -11.95
CA GLY A 242 -19.74 -60.64 -11.94
C GLY A 242 -18.70 -60.66 -10.82
N ALA A 243 -18.57 -59.58 -10.04
CA ALA A 243 -17.70 -59.54 -8.88
C ALA A 243 -18.30 -60.30 -7.70
N LYS A 244 -17.42 -60.92 -6.90
CA LYS A 244 -17.76 -61.50 -5.60
C LYS A 244 -17.59 -60.48 -4.47
N TRP A 245 -16.63 -59.56 -4.62
CA TRP A 245 -16.38 -58.48 -3.69
C TRP A 245 -16.38 -57.15 -4.43
N THR A 246 -17.12 -56.17 -3.92
CA THR A 246 -17.17 -54.81 -4.44
C THR A 246 -17.00 -53.82 -3.29
N PHE A 247 -16.15 -52.83 -3.47
CA PHE A 247 -15.85 -51.79 -2.48
C PHE A 247 -15.94 -50.42 -3.15
N PHE A 248 -16.54 -49.44 -2.48
CA PHE A 248 -16.34 -48.02 -2.78
C PHE A 248 -15.39 -47.43 -1.75
N HIS A 249 -14.43 -46.61 -2.18
CA HIS A 249 -13.38 -46.08 -1.29
C HIS A 249 -13.43 -44.56 -1.14
N SER A 250 -13.88 -43.81 -2.15
CA SER A 250 -13.98 -42.37 -2.04
C SER A 250 -14.99 -41.80 -3.02
N THR A 251 -15.71 -40.77 -2.60
CA THR A 251 -16.65 -40.01 -3.42
C THR A 251 -16.25 -38.55 -3.52
N GLN A 252 -16.46 -37.95 -4.69
CA GLN A 252 -16.48 -36.51 -4.85
C GLN A 252 -17.36 -36.09 -6.02
N GLU A 253 -18.26 -35.13 -5.78
CA GLU A 253 -19.06 -34.44 -6.79
C GLU A 253 -19.87 -35.40 -7.69
N GLY A 254 -20.39 -36.47 -7.07
CA GLY A 254 -21.24 -37.46 -7.73
C GLY A 254 -20.50 -38.58 -8.44
N LEU A 255 -19.16 -38.60 -8.38
CA LEU A 255 -18.32 -39.71 -8.83
C LEU A 255 -17.78 -40.48 -7.63
N VAL A 256 -17.71 -41.80 -7.76
CA VAL A 256 -17.19 -42.71 -6.75
C VAL A 256 -16.13 -43.60 -7.37
N VAL A 257 -14.99 -43.75 -6.71
CA VAL A 257 -13.96 -44.73 -7.08
C VAL A 257 -14.07 -45.96 -6.19
N GLY A 258 -13.88 -47.13 -6.80
CA GLY A 258 -14.04 -48.41 -6.10
C GLY A 258 -13.19 -49.51 -6.68
N ASN A 259 -13.12 -50.62 -5.94
CA ASN A 259 -12.41 -51.84 -6.35
C ASN A 259 -13.36 -53.03 -6.40
N TRP A 260 -13.04 -54.01 -7.25
CA TRP A 260 -13.77 -55.26 -7.35
C TRP A 260 -12.85 -56.46 -7.64
N ASP A 261 -13.32 -57.65 -7.29
CA ASP A 261 -12.62 -58.93 -7.54
C ASP A 261 -13.66 -60.07 -7.75
N ASP A 262 -13.34 -61.03 -8.62
CA ASP A 262 -14.17 -62.19 -9.00
C ASP A 262 -13.54 -63.56 -8.65
N THR A 263 -12.38 -63.58 -7.99
CA THR A 263 -11.68 -64.81 -7.61
C THR A 263 -12.48 -65.62 -6.58
N LYS A 264 -12.28 -66.96 -6.55
CA LYS A 264 -13.11 -67.88 -5.72
C LYS A 264 -12.48 -68.23 -4.38
N THR A 265 -11.17 -68.09 -4.26
CA THR A 265 -10.37 -68.37 -3.06
C THR A 265 -10.35 -67.15 -2.14
N ILE A 266 -10.46 -67.39 -0.84
CA ILE A 266 -10.29 -66.37 0.19
C ILE A 266 -8.90 -65.72 -0.04
N PRO A 267 -8.83 -64.37 -0.16
CA PRO A 267 -7.55 -63.67 -0.19
C PRO A 267 -6.73 -64.10 1.03
N ASP A 268 -5.48 -64.55 0.82
CA ASP A 268 -4.52 -64.76 1.91
C ASP A 268 -4.44 -63.51 2.78
N THR A 269 -4.96 -63.60 4.00
CA THR A 269 -5.05 -62.47 4.93
C THR A 269 -3.71 -62.14 5.59
N ASP A 270 -2.70 -62.99 5.39
CA ASP A 270 -1.38 -62.84 6.00
C ASP A 270 -0.37 -62.14 5.05
N GLN A 271 -0.81 -61.68 3.86
CA GLN A 271 -0.01 -60.90 2.90
C GLN A 271 -0.85 -59.77 2.26
N PRO A 272 -0.26 -58.61 1.92
CA PRO A 272 -0.93 -57.52 1.23
C PRO A 272 -1.25 -57.98 -0.17
N ILE A 273 -2.50 -58.35 -0.38
CA ILE A 273 -2.95 -58.74 -1.71
C ILE A 273 -3.12 -57.48 -2.54
N ILE A 274 -2.05 -57.15 -3.28
CA ILE A 274 -2.10 -56.18 -4.38
C ILE A 274 -2.11 -56.94 -5.73
N GLY A 275 -2.65 -58.16 -5.73
CA GLY A 275 -2.42 -59.15 -6.78
C GLY A 275 -3.61 -59.55 -7.67
N ALA A 276 -4.84 -59.10 -7.38
CA ALA A 276 -6.04 -59.49 -8.15
C ALA A 276 -7.13 -58.42 -8.29
N GLY A 277 -7.04 -57.30 -7.55
CA GLY A 277 -8.04 -56.24 -7.56
C GLY A 277 -8.08 -55.47 -8.89
N LYS A 278 -9.29 -55.08 -9.29
CA LYS A 278 -9.56 -54.18 -10.42
C LYS A 278 -10.27 -52.93 -9.92
N ALA A 279 -10.02 -51.80 -10.55
CA ALA A 279 -10.57 -50.51 -10.14
C ALA A 279 -11.58 -49.98 -11.16
N PHE A 280 -12.56 -49.21 -10.68
CA PHE A 280 -13.62 -48.64 -11.51
C PHE A 280 -14.10 -47.30 -10.99
N ILE A 281 -14.77 -46.56 -11.87
CA ILE A 281 -15.48 -45.31 -11.58
C ILE A 281 -16.98 -45.59 -11.68
N TYR A 282 -17.71 -45.16 -10.68
CA TYR A 282 -19.17 -45.22 -10.58
C TYR A 282 -19.76 -43.82 -10.53
N GLU A 283 -20.85 -43.60 -11.24
CA GLU A 283 -21.57 -42.33 -11.25
C GLU A 283 -22.89 -42.46 -10.51
N VAL A 284 -23.06 -41.66 -9.46
CA VAL A 284 -24.20 -41.70 -8.55
C VAL A 284 -25.51 -41.37 -9.28
N SER A 285 -25.48 -40.42 -10.20
CA SER A 285 -26.67 -39.94 -10.91
C SER A 285 -27.25 -40.99 -11.87
N SER A 286 -26.40 -41.77 -12.54
CA SER A 286 -26.82 -42.81 -13.48
C SER A 286 -26.99 -44.18 -12.82
N GLY A 287 -26.37 -44.39 -11.66
CA GLY A 287 -26.44 -45.65 -10.93
C GLY A 287 -25.58 -46.76 -11.55
N MET A 288 -24.55 -46.39 -12.32
CA MET A 288 -23.76 -47.32 -13.13
C MET A 288 -22.26 -47.10 -12.94
N SER A 289 -21.49 -48.18 -13.13
CA SER A 289 -20.06 -48.04 -13.41
C SER A 289 -19.88 -47.54 -14.84
N ILE A 290 -19.09 -46.48 -15.00
CA ILE A 290 -18.93 -45.76 -16.27
C ILE A 290 -17.53 -45.92 -16.89
N ALA A 291 -16.52 -46.28 -16.10
CA ALA A 291 -15.16 -46.54 -16.56
C ALA A 291 -14.46 -47.58 -15.69
N ASP A 292 -13.58 -48.38 -16.29
CA ASP A 292 -12.58 -49.18 -15.56
C ASP A 292 -11.25 -48.42 -15.53
N ILE A 293 -10.56 -48.44 -14.39
CA ILE A 293 -9.25 -47.83 -14.22
C ILE A 293 -8.20 -48.94 -14.36
N VAL A 294 -7.43 -48.88 -15.45
CA VAL A 294 -6.41 -49.88 -15.77
C VAL A 294 -5.09 -49.17 -16.03
N TYR A 295 -4.14 -49.32 -15.10
CA TYR A 295 -2.81 -48.79 -15.31
C TYR A 295 -2.15 -49.51 -16.52
N PRO A 296 -1.47 -48.80 -17.44
CA PRO A 296 -0.91 -49.42 -18.63
C PRO A 296 0.06 -50.58 -18.32
N GLY A 297 -0.31 -51.79 -18.75
CA GLY A 297 0.51 -53.00 -18.56
C GLY A 297 0.36 -53.66 -17.19
N SER A 298 -0.58 -53.23 -16.36
CA SER A 298 -0.79 -53.80 -15.02
C SER A 298 -1.50 -55.15 -15.05
N LYS A 299 -1.09 -56.04 -14.15
CA LYS A 299 -1.82 -57.24 -13.74
C LYS A 299 -3.03 -56.90 -12.86
N SER A 300 -2.86 -55.95 -11.94
CA SER A 300 -3.88 -55.47 -11.00
C SER A 300 -3.78 -53.96 -10.87
N THR A 301 -4.93 -53.29 -10.70
CA THR A 301 -5.02 -51.85 -10.44
C THR A 301 -6.11 -51.63 -9.38
N THR A 302 -5.81 -50.81 -8.38
CA THR A 302 -6.73 -50.39 -7.33
C THR A 302 -6.91 -48.88 -7.34
N ALA A 303 -8.01 -48.38 -6.79
CA ALA A 303 -8.29 -46.96 -6.60
C ALA A 303 -8.89 -46.72 -5.21
N TYR A 304 -8.34 -45.75 -4.50
CA TYR A 304 -8.71 -45.44 -3.11
C TYR A 304 -9.13 -43.99 -2.89
N GLY A 305 -8.56 -43.05 -3.66
CA GLY A 305 -8.85 -41.62 -3.52
C GLY A 305 -9.26 -40.94 -4.82
N ILE A 306 -10.18 -39.98 -4.71
CA ILE A 306 -10.59 -39.07 -5.80
C ILE A 306 -10.60 -37.62 -5.31
N ALA A 307 -10.00 -36.72 -6.11
CA ALA A 307 -9.96 -35.28 -5.89
C ALA A 307 -10.46 -34.51 -7.12
N LYS A 308 -11.44 -33.61 -6.97
CA LYS A 308 -11.86 -32.69 -8.04
C LYS A 308 -10.76 -31.66 -8.29
N VAL A 309 -10.35 -31.53 -9.55
CA VAL A 309 -9.40 -30.49 -10.00
C VAL A 309 -10.15 -29.30 -10.59
N ASN A 310 -11.15 -29.59 -11.43
CA ASN A 310 -12.12 -28.64 -11.96
C ASN A 310 -13.38 -29.40 -12.41
N ASP A 311 -14.32 -28.71 -13.07
CA ASP A 311 -15.61 -29.30 -13.45
C ASP A 311 -15.53 -30.50 -14.40
N ASP A 312 -14.43 -30.68 -15.15
CA ASP A 312 -14.25 -31.78 -16.11
C ASP A 312 -12.94 -32.56 -15.89
N ARG A 313 -12.38 -32.49 -14.68
CA ARG A 313 -11.14 -33.18 -14.35
C ARG A 313 -11.08 -33.59 -12.89
N PHE A 314 -10.86 -34.87 -12.67
CA PHE A 314 -10.68 -35.48 -11.36
C PHE A 314 -9.33 -36.21 -11.32
N ALA A 315 -8.56 -36.02 -10.26
CA ALA A 315 -7.37 -36.82 -9.99
C ALA A 315 -7.76 -38.06 -9.19
N ILE A 316 -7.27 -39.22 -9.59
CA ILE A 316 -7.52 -40.50 -8.93
C ILE A 316 -6.18 -41.12 -8.53
N THR A 317 -6.09 -41.62 -7.30
CA THR A 317 -4.91 -42.31 -6.77
C THR A 317 -5.22 -43.76 -6.39
N GLY A 318 -4.21 -44.61 -6.51
CA GLY A 318 -4.23 -45.97 -6.01
C GLY A 318 -2.91 -46.68 -6.26
N SER A 319 -2.95 -48.01 -6.36
CA SER A 319 -1.77 -48.83 -6.62
C SER A 319 -1.96 -49.74 -7.82
N TYR A 320 -0.86 -50.19 -8.42
CA TYR A 320 -0.86 -51.20 -9.47
C TYR A 320 0.31 -52.17 -9.30
N SER A 321 0.18 -53.35 -9.90
CA SER A 321 1.26 -54.34 -10.06
C SER A 321 1.39 -54.73 -11.52
N LEU A 322 2.59 -55.08 -11.99
CA LEU A 322 2.85 -55.43 -13.38
C LEU A 322 2.80 -56.94 -13.65
N ASP A 323 2.50 -57.29 -14.90
CA ASP A 323 2.61 -58.66 -15.38
C ASP A 323 4.07 -59.13 -15.38
N GLY A 324 4.43 -60.01 -14.44
CA GLY A 324 5.77 -60.57 -14.29
C GLY A 324 6.46 -60.23 -12.97
N GLU A 325 5.85 -59.38 -12.14
CA GLU A 325 6.31 -59.11 -10.77
C GLU A 325 5.88 -60.23 -9.80
N PRO A 326 6.66 -60.48 -8.72
CA PRO A 326 6.22 -61.33 -7.63
C PRO A 326 4.90 -60.84 -7.02
N ASP A 327 4.07 -61.77 -6.56
CA ASP A 327 2.88 -61.42 -5.79
C ASP A 327 3.28 -60.61 -4.55
N GLY A 328 2.55 -59.53 -4.27
CA GLY A 328 2.82 -58.61 -3.16
C GLY A 328 3.60 -57.34 -3.54
N VAL A 329 4.16 -57.23 -4.75
CA VAL A 329 4.77 -55.97 -5.25
C VAL A 329 3.67 -55.02 -5.74
N ALA A 330 3.80 -53.73 -5.41
CA ALA A 330 2.91 -52.70 -5.91
C ALA A 330 3.54 -51.31 -5.96
N HIS A 331 3.07 -50.51 -6.90
CA HIS A 331 3.53 -49.17 -7.21
C HIS A 331 2.37 -48.19 -7.06
N GLY A 332 2.60 -47.02 -6.47
CA GLY A 332 1.56 -45.99 -6.39
C GLY A 332 1.38 -45.28 -7.74
N TYR A 333 0.18 -44.76 -8.02
CA TYR A 333 -0.08 -43.96 -9.21
C TYR A 333 -1.07 -42.81 -9.00
N LEU A 334 -0.99 -41.83 -9.89
CA LEU A 334 -1.97 -40.76 -10.10
C LEU A 334 -2.38 -40.71 -11.58
N VAL A 335 -3.64 -40.42 -11.82
CA VAL A 335 -4.21 -40.26 -13.17
C VAL A 335 -5.31 -39.20 -13.18
N TYR A 336 -5.49 -38.50 -14.29
CA TYR A 336 -6.66 -37.67 -14.51
C TYR A 336 -7.79 -38.43 -15.19
N TYR A 337 -9.00 -38.26 -14.69
CA TYR A 337 -10.24 -38.69 -15.31
C TYR A 337 -11.05 -37.48 -15.78
N SER A 338 -11.52 -37.51 -17.02
CA SER A 338 -12.41 -36.49 -17.60
C SER A 338 -13.80 -37.05 -17.86
N PRO A 339 -14.84 -36.60 -17.12
CA PRO A 339 -16.21 -37.08 -17.29
C PRO A 339 -16.81 -36.79 -18.68
N SER A 340 -16.45 -35.68 -19.33
CA SER A 340 -17.05 -35.26 -20.60
C SER A 340 -16.78 -36.23 -21.76
N ASP A 341 -15.63 -36.89 -21.75
CA ASP A 341 -15.21 -37.83 -22.79
C ASP A 341 -14.89 -39.25 -22.27
N ASN A 342 -15.06 -39.47 -20.97
CA ASN A 342 -14.84 -40.73 -20.28
C ASN A 342 -13.40 -41.26 -20.49
N SER A 343 -12.40 -40.38 -20.42
CA SER A 343 -10.99 -40.70 -20.67
C SER A 343 -10.11 -40.62 -19.43
N LEU A 344 -9.07 -41.47 -19.40
CA LEU A 344 -7.99 -41.45 -18.41
C LEU A 344 -6.71 -40.94 -19.06
N THR A 345 -6.13 -39.87 -18.52
CA THR A 345 -4.99 -39.15 -19.11
C THR A 345 -3.91 -38.81 -18.07
N GLU A 346 -2.70 -38.51 -18.54
CA GLU A 346 -1.58 -38.00 -17.73
C GLU A 346 -1.20 -38.89 -16.54
N TRP A 347 -0.89 -40.17 -16.78
CA TRP A 347 -0.45 -41.07 -15.72
C TRP A 347 0.91 -40.67 -15.15
N THR A 348 1.05 -40.74 -13.82
CA THR A 348 2.35 -40.79 -13.16
C THR A 348 2.34 -41.89 -12.10
N SER A 349 3.51 -42.48 -11.84
CA SER A 349 3.68 -43.49 -10.79
C SER A 349 4.87 -43.19 -9.88
N TRP A 350 4.96 -43.93 -8.78
CA TRP A 350 6.04 -43.83 -7.81
C TRP A 350 6.22 -45.10 -7.00
N ASP A 351 7.40 -45.16 -6.38
CA ASP A 351 7.78 -46.12 -5.35
C ASP A 351 8.20 -45.37 -4.08
N VAL A 352 7.98 -45.99 -2.92
CA VAL A 352 8.59 -45.51 -1.69
C VAL A 352 10.07 -45.90 -1.68
N ASN A 353 10.95 -44.88 -1.69
CA ASN A 353 12.39 -45.06 -1.79
C ASN A 353 13.02 -45.49 -0.46
N ASN A 354 13.45 -46.76 -0.35
CA ASN A 354 14.43 -47.19 0.66
C ASN A 354 15.44 -48.18 0.07
N GLU A 355 16.62 -47.67 -0.28
CA GLU A 355 17.69 -48.45 -0.93
C GLU A 355 18.21 -49.64 -0.09
N THR A 356 17.92 -49.66 1.21
CA THR A 356 18.41 -50.66 2.17
C THR A 356 17.48 -51.85 2.34
N LEU A 357 16.18 -51.70 2.08
CA LEU A 357 15.14 -52.69 2.42
C LEU A 357 14.70 -53.59 1.26
N GLY A 358 15.11 -53.30 0.01
CA GLY A 358 14.74 -54.10 -1.17
C GLY A 358 13.38 -53.70 -1.75
N ASN A 359 12.64 -54.65 -2.33
CA ASN A 359 11.32 -54.39 -2.93
C ASN A 359 10.30 -54.02 -1.84
N ILE A 360 9.66 -52.86 -2.00
CA ILE A 360 8.61 -52.33 -1.12
C ILE A 360 7.34 -52.13 -1.94
N ALA A 361 6.19 -52.45 -1.37
CA ALA A 361 4.90 -52.10 -1.98
C ALA A 361 4.45 -50.71 -1.53
N SER A 362 4.05 -49.88 -2.49
CA SER A 362 3.59 -48.51 -2.26
C SER A 362 2.08 -48.41 -2.36
N HIS A 363 1.45 -47.94 -1.30
CA HIS A 363 0.00 -47.81 -1.18
C HIS A 363 -0.41 -46.36 -0.88
N ALA A 364 -1.48 -45.89 -1.51
CA ALA A 364 -1.94 -44.52 -1.37
C ALA A 364 -3.47 -44.48 -1.18
N ASP A 365 -3.90 -44.24 0.05
CA ASP A 365 -5.28 -44.42 0.50
C ASP A 365 -6.11 -43.14 0.39
N GLY A 366 -5.48 -41.97 0.43
CA GLY A 366 -6.15 -40.67 0.39
C GLY A 366 -5.47 -39.66 -0.52
N ILE A 367 -6.28 -38.75 -1.05
CA ILE A 367 -5.83 -37.63 -1.87
C ILE A 367 -6.66 -36.39 -1.54
N SER A 368 -6.00 -35.24 -1.47
CA SER A 368 -6.63 -33.92 -1.52
C SER A 368 -5.98 -33.08 -2.62
N TYR A 369 -6.73 -32.10 -3.11
CA TYR A 369 -6.25 -31.13 -4.07
C TYR A 369 -6.50 -29.73 -3.55
N ASN A 370 -5.43 -28.98 -3.36
CA ASN A 370 -5.52 -27.57 -3.04
C ASN A 370 -5.46 -26.77 -4.35
N SER A 371 -6.61 -26.23 -4.76
CA SER A 371 -6.69 -25.35 -5.92
C SER A 371 -5.91 -24.04 -5.72
N SER A 372 -5.55 -23.69 -4.48
CA SER A 372 -4.88 -22.44 -4.11
C SER A 372 -3.42 -22.38 -4.55
N ASP A 373 -2.71 -23.49 -4.42
CA ASP A 373 -1.29 -23.63 -4.72
C ASP A 373 -1.03 -24.69 -5.81
N ASN A 374 -2.11 -25.20 -6.41
CA ASN A 374 -2.10 -26.26 -7.43
C ASN A 374 -1.36 -27.53 -6.98
N THR A 375 -1.46 -27.90 -5.71
CA THR A 375 -0.76 -29.06 -5.14
C THR A 375 -1.73 -30.17 -4.76
N PHE A 376 -1.36 -31.41 -5.09
CA PHE A 376 -1.98 -32.60 -4.52
C PHE A 376 -1.23 -33.02 -3.27
N THR A 377 -1.96 -33.42 -2.25
CA THR A 377 -1.41 -34.11 -1.07
C THR A 377 -1.95 -35.53 -1.03
N LEU A 378 -1.09 -36.50 -0.73
CA LEU A 378 -1.45 -37.91 -0.66
C LEU A 378 -1.00 -38.53 0.65
N ALA A 379 -1.90 -39.30 1.27
CA ALA A 379 -1.60 -40.18 2.38
C ALA A 379 -1.05 -41.50 1.81
N THR A 380 0.20 -41.81 2.10
CA THR A 380 0.92 -42.94 1.50
C THR A 380 1.61 -43.80 2.55
N VAL A 381 1.69 -45.10 2.30
CA VAL A 381 2.33 -46.07 3.19
C VAL A 381 3.17 -47.07 2.38
N ALA A 382 4.29 -47.47 2.96
CA ALA A 382 5.15 -48.53 2.48
C ALA A 382 4.88 -49.84 3.20
N PHE A 383 4.88 -50.96 2.47
CA PHE A 383 4.74 -52.30 3.01
C PHE A 383 5.93 -53.19 2.65
N ASP A 384 6.30 -54.09 3.57
CA ASP A 384 7.22 -55.17 3.28
C ASP A 384 6.54 -56.17 2.33
N VAL A 385 7.14 -56.40 1.16
CA VAL A 385 6.56 -57.28 0.12
C VAL A 385 6.50 -58.75 0.58
N THR A 386 7.32 -59.16 1.55
CA THR A 386 7.41 -60.55 2.01
C THR A 386 6.45 -60.84 3.16
N THR A 387 6.42 -59.99 4.18
CA THR A 387 5.58 -60.20 5.37
C THR A 387 4.25 -59.49 5.29
N GLY A 388 4.17 -58.43 4.51
CA GLY A 388 2.99 -57.61 4.43
C GLY A 388 2.83 -56.54 5.49
N ASP A 389 3.78 -56.46 6.40
CA ASP A 389 3.72 -55.51 7.49
C ASP A 389 3.98 -54.10 6.96
N PRO A 390 3.27 -53.08 7.48
CA PRO A 390 3.57 -51.70 7.17
C PRO A 390 4.97 -51.37 7.68
N LEU A 391 5.75 -50.69 6.85
CA LEU A 391 7.11 -50.27 7.16
C LEU A 391 7.09 -48.85 7.70
N ASN A 392 6.56 -47.90 6.92
CA ASN A 392 6.57 -46.46 7.23
C ASN A 392 5.45 -45.73 6.48
N GLY A 393 4.98 -44.62 7.07
CA GLY A 393 3.99 -43.72 6.50
C GLY A 393 4.59 -42.41 6.00
N TYR A 394 3.97 -41.83 4.97
CA TYR A 394 4.44 -40.60 4.33
C TYR A 394 3.28 -39.69 3.88
N LEU A 395 3.49 -38.38 4.00
CA LEU A 395 2.77 -37.35 3.26
C LEU A 395 3.54 -37.09 1.97
N MET A 396 2.92 -37.38 0.83
CA MET A 396 3.50 -37.04 -0.47
C MET A 396 2.80 -35.80 -1.03
N THR A 397 3.57 -34.82 -1.51
CA THR A 397 3.04 -33.67 -2.24
C THR A 397 3.43 -33.73 -3.71
N VAL A 398 2.50 -33.36 -4.59
CA VAL A 398 2.69 -33.32 -6.05
C VAL A 398 2.18 -32.00 -6.58
N GLN A 399 3.08 -31.09 -6.92
CA GLN A 399 2.72 -29.82 -7.53
C GLN A 399 2.35 -30.02 -9.00
N ARG A 400 1.27 -29.39 -9.47
CA ARG A 400 0.93 -29.42 -10.90
C ARG A 400 1.93 -28.61 -11.71
N THR A 401 2.27 -29.12 -12.89
CA THR A 401 3.11 -28.41 -13.86
C THR A 401 2.30 -27.29 -14.54
N ALA A 402 3.00 -26.31 -15.11
CA ALA A 402 2.35 -25.15 -15.76
C ALA A 402 1.45 -25.54 -16.96
N ASP A 403 1.71 -26.69 -17.59
CA ASP A 403 0.87 -27.30 -18.64
C ASP A 403 -0.28 -28.16 -18.09
N GLY A 404 -0.44 -28.23 -16.77
CA GLY A 404 -1.55 -28.85 -16.09
C GLY A 404 -1.40 -30.35 -15.80
N GLY A 405 -0.21 -30.93 -16.02
CA GLY A 405 0.18 -32.30 -15.65
C GLY A 405 0.66 -32.46 -14.21
N PHE A 406 1.13 -33.65 -13.85
CA PHE A 406 1.68 -33.95 -12.53
C PHE A 406 3.19 -33.68 -12.47
N GLY A 407 3.64 -32.85 -11.52
CA GLY A 407 5.04 -32.47 -11.34
C GLY A 407 5.84 -33.36 -10.39
N GLU A 408 6.85 -32.75 -9.77
CA GLU A 408 7.77 -33.41 -8.84
C GLU A 408 7.04 -33.90 -7.58
N LYS A 409 7.41 -35.09 -7.09
CA LYS A 409 6.85 -35.73 -5.89
C LYS A 409 7.80 -35.51 -4.73
N ARG A 410 7.33 -34.87 -3.66
CA ARG A 410 8.12 -34.63 -2.45
C ARG A 410 7.54 -35.41 -1.29
N TRP A 411 8.42 -36.06 -0.53
CA TRP A 411 8.05 -37.02 0.51
C TRP A 411 8.43 -36.51 1.88
N THR A 412 7.49 -36.56 2.81
CA THR A 412 7.70 -36.28 4.22
C THR A 412 7.30 -37.50 5.02
N GLU A 413 8.23 -38.13 5.74
CA GLU A 413 7.93 -39.23 6.65
C GLU A 413 7.05 -38.76 7.81
N VAL A 414 6.08 -39.58 8.18
CA VAL A 414 5.04 -39.24 9.16
C VAL A 414 5.24 -40.10 10.40
N ASN A 415 5.52 -39.48 11.54
CA ASN A 415 5.85 -40.15 12.79
C ASN A 415 4.90 -39.74 13.91
N TYR A 416 3.87 -40.55 14.18
CA TYR A 416 2.88 -40.29 15.22
C TYR A 416 3.54 -39.98 16.57
N ASN A 417 3.31 -38.76 17.08
CA ASN A 417 3.85 -38.27 18.35
C ASN A 417 5.38 -38.45 18.54
N ASN A 418 6.15 -38.55 17.45
CA ASN A 418 7.58 -38.88 17.47
C ASN A 418 7.90 -40.14 18.32
N GLN A 419 6.96 -41.10 18.41
CA GLN A 419 7.18 -42.30 19.21
C GLN A 419 8.18 -43.23 18.53
N SER A 420 9.17 -43.70 19.28
CA SER A 420 10.11 -44.71 18.80
C SER A 420 9.54 -46.12 19.01
N GLY A 421 9.48 -46.95 17.96
CA GLY A 421 9.18 -48.38 18.09
C GLY A 421 7.73 -48.79 17.77
N GLY A 422 7.08 -48.09 16.83
CA GLY A 422 5.83 -48.50 16.20
C GLY A 422 5.79 -47.99 14.76
N VAL A 423 4.74 -48.32 14.02
CA VAL A 423 4.57 -47.92 12.62
C VAL A 423 3.38 -46.99 12.49
N THR A 424 3.60 -45.84 11.85
CA THR A 424 2.55 -44.87 11.55
C THR A 424 2.00 -45.14 10.15
N ILE A 425 0.68 -45.27 10.05
CA ILE A 425 -0.03 -45.68 8.84
C ILE A 425 -1.05 -44.58 8.49
N PRO A 426 -0.69 -43.63 7.61
CA PRO A 426 -1.64 -42.65 7.08
C PRO A 426 -2.69 -43.34 6.21
N THR A 427 -3.96 -43.01 6.41
CA THR A 427 -5.11 -43.63 5.72
C THR A 427 -5.91 -42.62 4.90
N SER A 428 -5.82 -41.31 5.21
CA SER A 428 -6.53 -40.27 4.46
C SER A 428 -5.90 -38.88 4.68
N VAL A 429 -6.21 -37.93 3.79
CA VAL A 429 -5.66 -36.56 3.85
C VAL A 429 -6.65 -35.52 3.30
N ALA A 430 -6.73 -34.36 3.97
CA ALA A 430 -7.42 -33.14 3.53
C ALA A 430 -6.48 -31.95 3.72
N GLY A 431 -6.03 -31.32 2.63
CA GLY A 431 -4.92 -30.36 2.69
C GLY A 431 -3.67 -31.01 3.30
N ASP A 432 -3.20 -30.49 4.43
CA ASP A 432 -2.05 -31.01 5.19
C ASP A 432 -2.46 -31.78 6.47
N VAL A 433 -3.76 -31.97 6.69
CA VAL A 433 -4.31 -32.76 7.80
C VAL A 433 -4.42 -34.22 7.35
N MET A 434 -3.65 -35.08 8.00
CA MET A 434 -3.76 -36.54 7.80
C MET A 434 -4.49 -37.21 8.94
N THR A 435 -5.15 -38.31 8.61
CA THR A 435 -5.66 -39.30 9.57
C THR A 435 -4.95 -40.63 9.35
N GLY A 436 -4.96 -41.48 10.37
CA GLY A 436 -4.32 -42.78 10.26
C GLY A 436 -4.47 -43.67 11.48
N ALA A 437 -3.75 -44.78 11.45
CA ALA A 437 -3.55 -45.68 12.57
C ALA A 437 -2.06 -45.71 12.95
N TYR A 438 -1.76 -45.93 14.23
CA TYR A 438 -0.42 -46.15 14.73
C TYR A 438 -0.39 -47.49 15.43
N VAL A 439 0.47 -48.39 14.97
CA VAL A 439 0.63 -49.74 15.54
C VAL A 439 1.91 -49.77 16.34
N ALA A 440 1.80 -49.80 17.66
CA ALA A 440 2.96 -49.90 18.55
C ALA A 440 3.57 -51.31 18.54
N SER A 441 4.85 -51.44 18.87
CA SER A 441 5.55 -52.75 18.93
C SER A 441 4.96 -53.77 19.91
N ASN A 442 4.15 -53.33 20.88
CA ASN A 442 3.43 -54.20 21.81
C ASN A 442 2.07 -54.69 21.23
N GLY A 443 1.72 -54.30 20.00
CA GLY A 443 0.47 -54.63 19.33
C GLY A 443 -0.71 -53.74 19.70
N SER A 444 -0.54 -52.66 20.48
CA SER A 444 -1.63 -51.70 20.69
C SER A 444 -1.76 -50.76 19.50
N GLU A 445 -2.98 -50.53 19.05
CA GLU A 445 -3.31 -49.61 17.96
C GLU A 445 -3.88 -48.31 18.53
N ALA A 446 -3.55 -47.19 17.90
CA ALA A 446 -4.17 -45.89 18.17
C ALA A 446 -4.61 -45.26 16.84
N THR A 447 -5.86 -44.82 16.78
CA THR A 447 -6.37 -44.04 15.65
C THR A 447 -6.01 -42.57 15.88
N TRP A 448 -5.51 -41.89 14.86
CA TRP A 448 -5.01 -40.53 15.02
C TRP A 448 -5.45 -39.59 13.92
N SER A 449 -5.40 -38.29 14.23
CA SER A 449 -5.32 -37.21 13.26
C SER A 449 -4.14 -36.29 13.56
N SER A 450 -3.72 -35.55 12.55
CA SER A 450 -2.61 -34.60 12.63
C SER A 450 -3.08 -33.21 12.22
N GLU A 451 -2.80 -32.22 13.07
CA GLU A 451 -2.91 -30.81 12.70
C GLU A 451 -1.50 -30.26 12.54
N THR A 452 -1.04 -30.22 11.30
CA THR A 452 0.29 -29.71 10.95
C THR A 452 0.26 -28.19 10.89
N SER A 453 0.91 -27.52 11.86
CA SER A 453 1.23 -26.10 11.76
C SER A 453 2.60 -25.98 11.11
N PHE A 454 2.74 -25.25 9.99
CA PHE A 454 4.07 -24.93 9.50
C PHE A 454 4.76 -23.96 10.46
N VAL A 455 5.78 -24.45 11.18
CA VAL A 455 6.58 -23.62 12.09
C VAL A 455 7.92 -23.35 11.44
N LEU A 456 8.23 -22.07 11.33
CA LEU A 456 9.52 -21.57 10.85
C LEU A 456 10.59 -21.73 11.93
N ASP A 457 10.99 -22.98 12.18
CA ASP A 457 12.32 -23.18 12.74
C ASP A 457 13.33 -22.84 11.63
N PRO A 458 14.12 -21.77 11.82
CA PRO A 458 15.00 -21.29 10.77
C PRO A 458 16.11 -22.30 10.50
N SER A 459 16.40 -22.51 9.23
CA SER A 459 17.49 -23.36 8.81
C SER A 459 18.86 -22.76 9.08
N ASN A 460 19.08 -21.46 9.18
CA ASN A 460 20.36 -20.95 9.72
C ASN A 460 20.13 -19.66 10.49
N LEU A 461 21.02 -19.37 11.44
CA LEU A 461 21.11 -18.09 12.14
C LEU A 461 22.44 -17.42 11.79
N ILE A 462 22.40 -16.32 11.02
CA ILE A 462 23.58 -15.67 10.45
C ILE A 462 23.60 -14.21 10.89
N SER A 463 24.27 -13.95 12.00
CA SER A 463 24.13 -12.70 12.75
C SER A 463 25.45 -12.30 13.40
N GLY A 464 25.58 -11.04 13.80
CA GLY A 464 26.74 -10.54 14.55
C GLY A 464 28.06 -10.48 13.76
N ASN A 465 28.07 -10.74 12.46
CA ASN A 465 29.28 -10.74 11.63
C ASN A 465 29.74 -9.30 11.32
N GLY A 466 31.04 -9.09 11.11
CA GLY A 466 31.63 -7.77 10.85
C GLY A 466 31.33 -7.19 9.47
N GLY A 467 31.02 -8.04 8.48
CA GLY A 467 30.59 -7.68 7.13
C GLY A 467 29.10 -7.95 6.89
N ASN A 468 28.77 -8.49 5.71
CA ASN A 468 27.40 -8.90 5.37
C ASN A 468 27.04 -10.23 6.05
N GLY A 469 25.75 -10.51 6.27
CA GLY A 469 25.34 -11.85 6.68
C GLY A 469 25.75 -12.88 5.62
N ILE A 470 25.28 -12.69 4.40
CA ILE A 470 25.65 -13.51 3.24
C ILE A 470 26.09 -12.60 2.08
N ALA A 471 27.23 -12.90 1.45
CA ALA A 471 27.66 -12.24 0.23
C ALA A 471 27.71 -13.24 -0.93
N ILE A 472 26.98 -12.95 -2.01
CA ILE A 472 27.00 -13.66 -3.28
C ILE A 472 27.77 -12.80 -4.28
N LEU A 473 28.99 -13.22 -4.58
CA LEU A 473 29.86 -12.53 -5.51
C LEU A 473 29.77 -13.22 -6.86
N GLY A 474 29.51 -12.48 -7.92
CA GLY A 474 29.47 -13.00 -9.29
C GLY A 474 30.53 -12.39 -10.20
N SER A 475 30.36 -12.60 -11.50
CA SER A 475 31.12 -11.93 -12.55
C SER A 475 30.21 -11.70 -13.75
N SER A 476 30.41 -10.61 -14.49
CA SER A 476 29.65 -10.31 -15.71
C SER A 476 29.82 -11.36 -16.83
N THR A 477 30.76 -12.30 -16.67
CA THR A 477 30.99 -13.43 -17.58
C THR A 477 30.34 -14.75 -17.14
N ALA A 478 29.86 -14.86 -15.90
CA ALA A 478 29.25 -16.07 -15.39
C ALA A 478 27.78 -16.15 -15.84
N VAL A 479 27.44 -17.20 -16.59
CA VAL A 479 26.12 -17.29 -17.25
C VAL A 479 25.05 -17.75 -16.24
N GLU A 480 25.37 -18.50 -15.19
CA GLU A 480 24.36 -19.14 -14.31
C GLU A 480 24.86 -19.37 -12.87
N THR A 481 24.55 -18.47 -11.91
CA THR A 481 24.90 -18.66 -10.48
C THR A 481 23.85 -19.46 -9.69
N ASN A 482 22.55 -19.26 -9.91
CA ASN A 482 21.46 -20.15 -9.44
C ASN A 482 21.50 -20.56 -7.95
N ASN A 483 21.94 -19.70 -7.03
CA ASN A 483 21.93 -20.03 -5.59
C ASN A 483 20.54 -19.81 -4.98
N THR A 484 20.20 -20.62 -3.98
CA THR A 484 18.97 -20.50 -3.20
C THR A 484 19.30 -20.21 -1.74
N ILE A 485 18.75 -19.12 -1.20
CA ILE A 485 18.87 -18.74 0.21
C ILE A 485 17.47 -18.74 0.80
N ALA A 486 17.09 -19.74 1.60
CA ALA A 486 15.73 -19.93 2.08
C ALA A 486 15.68 -20.30 3.57
N GLN A 487 14.63 -19.90 4.28
CA GLN A 487 14.44 -20.19 5.72
C GLN A 487 15.58 -19.73 6.66
N ASN A 488 16.29 -18.65 6.36
CA ASN A 488 17.36 -18.16 7.23
C ASN A 488 16.88 -17.00 8.12
N ARG A 489 17.48 -16.86 9.31
CA ARG A 489 17.44 -15.65 10.14
C ARG A 489 18.75 -14.91 10.02
N ILE A 490 18.71 -13.67 9.60
CA ILE A 490 19.89 -12.88 9.25
C ILE A 490 19.81 -11.52 9.95
N GLY A 491 20.74 -11.29 10.88
CA GLY A 491 20.86 -10.04 11.64
C GLY A 491 20.04 -9.97 12.94
N THR A 492 19.42 -11.08 13.35
CA THR A 492 18.60 -11.19 14.57
C THR A 492 19.13 -12.27 15.52
N ASN A 493 18.56 -12.37 16.72
CA ASN A 493 18.74 -13.52 17.62
C ASN A 493 17.97 -14.77 17.13
N ALA A 494 18.18 -15.91 17.80
CA ALA A 494 17.49 -17.16 17.49
C ALA A 494 15.96 -17.02 17.45
N GLU A 495 15.38 -16.21 18.33
CA GLU A 495 13.94 -15.95 18.40
C GLU A 495 13.44 -14.96 17.34
N GLY A 496 14.35 -14.23 16.67
CA GLY A 496 14.00 -13.22 15.65
C GLY A 496 13.25 -12.00 16.21
N THR A 497 13.51 -11.67 17.48
CA THR A 497 12.85 -10.58 18.23
C THR A 497 13.83 -9.47 18.62
N THR A 498 15.13 -9.75 18.59
CA THR A 498 16.21 -8.80 18.95
C THR A 498 17.23 -8.73 17.84
N ALA A 499 17.74 -7.52 17.56
CA ALA A 499 18.78 -7.32 16.56
C ALA A 499 20.14 -7.79 17.08
N LEU A 500 20.80 -8.66 16.31
CA LEU A 500 22.20 -9.04 16.45
C LEU A 500 22.89 -8.69 15.13
N ALA A 501 23.04 -7.39 14.91
CA ALA A 501 23.33 -6.83 13.60
C ALA A 501 24.59 -7.41 12.96
N ASN A 502 24.49 -7.79 11.68
CA ASN A 502 25.68 -7.84 10.83
C ASN A 502 26.17 -6.40 10.56
N GLY A 503 27.47 -6.24 10.33
CA GLY A 503 28.15 -4.96 10.23
C GLY A 503 27.80 -4.16 8.98
N GLU A 504 27.36 -4.84 7.92
CA GLU A 504 26.87 -4.26 6.66
C GLU A 504 25.43 -4.73 6.37
N ASN A 505 25.16 -5.28 5.18
CA ASN A 505 23.83 -5.71 4.75
C ASN A 505 23.49 -7.11 5.30
N GLY A 506 22.21 -7.47 5.32
CA GLY A 506 21.82 -8.86 5.55
C GLY A 506 22.33 -9.76 4.43
N ILE A 507 21.95 -9.46 3.19
CA ILE A 507 22.40 -10.16 1.99
C ILE A 507 22.95 -9.16 0.96
N LEU A 508 24.13 -9.43 0.43
CA LEU A 508 24.72 -8.73 -0.72
C LEU A 508 24.70 -9.66 -1.95
N ILE A 509 24.15 -9.18 -3.06
CA ILE A 509 24.26 -9.78 -4.39
C ILE A 509 25.04 -8.81 -5.28
N ASP A 510 26.25 -9.19 -5.66
CA ASP A 510 27.16 -8.33 -6.41
C ASP A 510 27.57 -9.00 -7.73
N SER A 511 27.17 -8.42 -8.86
CA SER A 511 27.48 -8.95 -10.20
C SER A 511 27.03 -10.41 -10.42
N SER A 512 26.02 -10.88 -9.67
CA SER A 512 25.54 -12.27 -9.65
C SER A 512 24.08 -12.36 -10.11
N ASN A 513 23.75 -13.45 -10.80
CA ASN A 513 22.51 -13.56 -11.56
C ASN A 513 21.68 -14.79 -11.16
N ARG A 514 20.35 -14.72 -11.31
CA ARG A 514 19.45 -15.88 -11.13
C ARG A 514 19.48 -16.50 -9.74
N ASN A 515 19.77 -15.72 -8.69
CA ASN A 515 19.67 -16.21 -7.32
C ASN A 515 18.21 -16.08 -6.81
N LEU A 516 17.78 -17.06 -6.02
CA LEU A 516 16.49 -17.06 -5.33
C LEU A 516 16.73 -16.76 -3.85
N ILE A 517 16.16 -15.64 -3.38
CA ILE A 517 16.14 -15.27 -1.97
C ILE A 517 14.73 -15.54 -1.44
N GLY A 518 14.63 -16.61 -0.67
CA GLY A 518 13.41 -17.24 -0.17
C GLY A 518 13.10 -18.52 -0.95
N GLY A 519 11.82 -18.82 -1.19
CA GLY A 519 11.45 -20.09 -1.83
C GLY A 519 10.20 -20.04 -2.71
N THR A 520 9.81 -21.22 -3.19
CA THR A 520 8.56 -21.42 -3.94
C THR A 520 7.36 -21.02 -3.11
N LEU A 521 6.42 -20.34 -3.74
CA LEU A 521 5.28 -19.69 -3.12
C LEU A 521 4.27 -20.77 -2.67
N SER A 522 4.24 -21.09 -1.37
CA SER A 522 3.29 -22.04 -0.78
C SER A 522 3.00 -21.63 0.68
N GLY A 523 1.76 -21.23 0.99
CA GLY A 523 1.38 -20.69 2.32
C GLY A 523 1.97 -19.29 2.63
N GLY A 524 1.14 -18.34 3.09
CA GLY A 524 1.61 -16.98 3.44
C GLY A 524 0.51 -16.08 3.99
N ASN A 525 0.77 -14.77 4.05
CA ASN A 525 -0.17 -13.79 4.60
C ASN A 525 -1.37 -13.60 3.66
N ASP A 526 -2.52 -14.15 4.05
CA ASP A 526 -3.80 -13.88 3.38
C ASP A 526 -4.41 -12.60 3.99
N PRO A 527 -4.38 -11.47 3.28
CA PRO A 527 -4.90 -10.21 3.77
C PRO A 527 -6.44 -10.19 3.85
N THR A 528 -7.13 -11.18 3.28
CA THR A 528 -8.60 -11.29 3.30
C THR A 528 -9.11 -12.06 4.53
N GLN A 529 -8.26 -12.89 5.15
CA GLN A 529 -8.63 -13.76 6.27
C GLN A 529 -7.86 -13.46 7.57
N GLY A 530 -7.01 -12.43 7.58
CA GLY A 530 -6.19 -12.09 8.76
C GLY A 530 -5.18 -13.19 9.13
N ASN A 531 -4.83 -14.07 8.19
CA ASN A 531 -3.82 -15.09 8.39
C ASN A 531 -2.43 -14.45 8.27
N THR A 532 -1.63 -14.58 9.32
CA THR A 532 -0.32 -13.91 9.47
C THR A 532 0.82 -14.91 9.61
N THR A 533 0.69 -16.03 8.90
CA THR A 533 1.71 -17.06 8.89
C THR A 533 2.84 -16.62 7.96
N PRO A 534 4.07 -16.42 8.47
CA PRO A 534 5.16 -16.07 7.60
C PRO A 534 5.37 -17.19 6.58
N PRO A 535 5.76 -16.87 5.33
CA PRO A 535 5.89 -17.86 4.28
C PRO A 535 6.88 -18.95 4.70
N PRO A 536 6.52 -20.24 4.63
CA PRO A 536 7.35 -21.33 5.16
C PRO A 536 8.77 -21.37 4.64
N LEU A 537 9.05 -20.87 3.42
CA LEU A 537 10.40 -20.81 2.84
C LEU A 537 11.08 -19.43 2.94
N GLY A 538 10.43 -18.48 3.60
CA GLY A 538 10.87 -17.10 3.75
C GLY A 538 12.12 -16.92 4.61
N ASN A 539 12.96 -15.95 4.27
CA ASN A 539 14.01 -15.49 5.18
C ASN A 539 13.50 -14.35 6.06
N LEU A 540 14.00 -14.28 7.29
CA LEU A 540 13.92 -13.11 8.16
C LEU A 540 15.23 -12.33 8.05
N ILE A 541 15.18 -11.13 7.46
CA ILE A 541 16.35 -10.29 7.15
C ILE A 541 16.17 -8.92 7.83
N SER A 542 16.63 -8.82 9.08
CA SER A 542 16.25 -7.72 9.96
C SER A 542 17.40 -7.34 10.89
N GLY A 543 17.37 -6.12 11.42
CA GLY A 543 18.35 -5.65 12.40
C GLY A 543 19.78 -5.50 11.88
N ASN A 544 20.03 -5.54 10.57
CA ASN A 544 21.36 -5.33 9.99
C ASN A 544 21.73 -3.83 9.97
N ARG A 545 23.02 -3.47 10.02
CA ARG A 545 23.44 -2.05 10.02
C ARG A 545 23.23 -1.34 8.69
N GLY A 546 23.33 -2.06 7.58
CA GLY A 546 23.09 -1.57 6.22
C GLY A 546 21.69 -1.91 5.73
N ASN A 547 21.58 -2.27 4.45
CA ASN A 547 20.30 -2.69 3.86
C ASN A 547 19.93 -4.11 4.31
N GLY A 548 18.64 -4.47 4.21
CA GLY A 548 18.26 -5.88 4.31
C GLY A 548 18.90 -6.69 3.19
N VAL A 549 18.57 -6.35 1.94
CA VAL A 549 19.14 -6.94 0.73
C VAL A 549 19.68 -5.84 -0.19
N LEU A 550 20.94 -5.97 -0.63
CA LEU A 550 21.55 -5.08 -1.61
C LEU A 550 21.90 -5.86 -2.89
N ILE A 551 21.36 -5.44 -4.02
CA ILE A 551 21.62 -5.99 -5.36
C ILE A 551 22.32 -4.91 -6.19
N ARG A 552 23.51 -5.20 -6.74
CA ARG A 552 24.29 -4.18 -7.44
C ARG A 552 25.21 -4.70 -8.54
N ASN A 553 25.79 -3.76 -9.29
CA ASN A 553 26.88 -3.98 -10.24
C ASN A 553 26.51 -5.00 -11.32
N GLU A 554 25.47 -4.72 -12.10
CA GLU A 554 24.99 -5.55 -13.21
C GLU A 554 24.42 -6.93 -12.78
N ALA A 555 24.17 -7.13 -11.48
CA ALA A 555 23.40 -8.27 -10.99
C ALA A 555 21.99 -8.25 -11.60
N SER A 556 21.54 -9.38 -12.15
CA SER A 556 20.30 -9.45 -12.92
C SER A 556 19.53 -10.75 -12.72
N LYS A 557 18.22 -10.71 -12.95
CA LYS A 557 17.33 -11.89 -12.87
C LYS A 557 17.33 -12.55 -11.50
N ASN A 558 17.63 -11.81 -10.43
CA ASN A 558 17.48 -12.31 -9.07
C ASN A 558 16.02 -12.14 -8.63
N THR A 559 15.53 -13.10 -7.83
CA THR A 559 14.14 -13.12 -7.37
C THR A 559 14.11 -13.17 -5.85
N LEU A 560 13.36 -12.24 -5.25
CA LEU A 560 13.04 -12.22 -3.83
C LEU A 560 11.58 -12.64 -3.65
N SER A 561 11.35 -13.70 -2.89
CA SER A 561 10.02 -14.28 -2.66
C SER A 561 9.89 -14.77 -1.22
N GLY A 562 8.84 -14.34 -0.51
CA GLY A 562 8.56 -14.86 0.82
C GLY A 562 9.32 -14.21 1.99
N ASN A 563 10.02 -13.11 1.80
CA ASN A 563 10.94 -12.59 2.82
C ASN A 563 10.30 -11.57 3.76
N PHE A 564 10.62 -11.65 5.04
CA PHE A 564 10.33 -10.63 6.03
C PHE A 564 11.59 -9.80 6.26
N ILE A 565 11.51 -8.50 5.95
CA ILE A 565 12.66 -7.61 5.87
C ILE A 565 12.39 -6.34 6.70
N GLY A 566 13.11 -6.20 7.81
CA GLY A 566 12.96 -5.08 8.75
C GLY A 566 11.91 -5.27 9.85
N THR A 567 11.35 -6.48 9.97
CA THR A 567 10.35 -6.85 10.98
C THR A 567 10.87 -7.94 11.93
N SER A 568 10.12 -8.24 12.98
CA SER A 568 10.31 -9.45 13.81
C SER A 568 9.96 -10.72 13.03
N ALA A 569 10.24 -11.90 13.63
CA ALA A 569 9.88 -13.20 13.08
C ALA A 569 8.38 -13.41 12.81
N THR A 570 7.51 -12.66 13.50
CA THR A 570 6.06 -12.69 13.25
C THR A 570 5.62 -11.72 12.16
N GLY A 571 6.50 -10.81 11.72
CA GLY A 571 6.17 -9.76 10.76
C GLY A 571 5.35 -8.59 11.33
N ASN A 572 4.97 -8.65 12.62
CA ASN A 572 4.05 -7.70 13.25
C ASN A 572 4.74 -6.72 14.22
N SER A 573 6.07 -6.66 14.21
CA SER A 573 6.81 -5.69 15.02
C SER A 573 8.04 -5.19 14.27
N LYS A 574 8.40 -3.93 14.48
CA LYS A 574 9.55 -3.29 13.83
C LYS A 574 10.87 -3.85 14.37
N LEU A 575 11.74 -4.26 13.47
CA LEU A 575 13.13 -4.65 13.74
C LEU A 575 14.01 -4.24 12.56
N GLY A 576 13.97 -2.94 12.25
CA GLY A 576 14.48 -2.37 11.01
C GLY A 576 15.94 -2.65 10.72
N ASN A 577 16.26 -2.78 9.44
CA ASN A 577 17.63 -2.60 8.97
C ASN A 577 17.98 -1.10 8.98
N GLY A 578 19.26 -0.75 9.15
CA GLY A 578 19.74 0.63 9.24
C GLY A 578 19.72 1.40 7.91
N GLY A 579 19.53 0.71 6.78
CA GLY A 579 19.36 1.27 5.44
C GLY A 579 17.99 0.95 4.84
N ASP A 580 17.94 0.80 3.52
CA ASP A 580 16.73 0.37 2.81
C ASP A 580 16.42 -1.10 3.13
N GLY A 581 15.15 -1.50 3.06
CA GLY A 581 14.79 -2.91 3.13
C GLY A 581 15.44 -3.69 1.99
N VAL A 582 15.19 -3.23 0.76
CA VAL A 582 15.83 -3.75 -0.46
C VAL A 582 16.35 -2.58 -1.30
N ALA A 583 17.61 -2.66 -1.74
CA ALA A 583 18.22 -1.69 -2.65
C ALA A 583 18.71 -2.39 -3.94
N ILE A 584 18.32 -1.87 -5.11
CA ILE A 584 18.69 -2.36 -6.45
C ILE A 584 19.41 -1.22 -7.18
N LEU A 585 20.73 -1.36 -7.36
CA LEU A 585 21.61 -0.27 -7.81
C LEU A 585 22.44 -0.68 -9.03
N ASN A 586 22.16 -0.09 -10.20
CA ASN A 586 22.79 -0.46 -11.48
C ASN A 586 22.63 -1.97 -11.77
N ALA A 587 21.41 -2.49 -11.67
CA ALA A 587 21.12 -3.91 -11.62
C ALA A 587 19.74 -4.24 -12.25
N ASP A 588 19.73 -4.53 -13.55
CA ASP A 588 18.50 -4.70 -14.33
C ASP A 588 17.80 -6.05 -14.13
N ASN A 589 16.52 -6.12 -14.49
CA ASN A 589 15.74 -7.36 -14.59
C ASN A 589 15.61 -8.13 -13.25
N ASN A 590 15.60 -7.45 -12.11
CA ASN A 590 15.41 -8.08 -10.80
C ASN A 590 13.94 -8.06 -10.37
N GLN A 591 13.56 -9.00 -9.51
CA GLN A 591 12.15 -9.26 -9.20
C GLN A 591 11.91 -9.39 -7.69
N LEU A 592 10.89 -8.71 -7.19
CA LEU A 592 10.32 -8.91 -5.84
C LEU A 592 8.91 -9.45 -6.02
N LEU A 593 8.77 -10.77 -5.91
CA LEU A 593 7.53 -11.48 -6.19
C LEU A 593 6.86 -11.92 -4.90
N GLY A 594 5.75 -11.26 -4.64
CA GLY A 594 4.90 -11.44 -3.49
C GLY A 594 3.66 -12.28 -3.75
N CYS A 595 3.46 -12.85 -4.97
CA CYS A 595 2.58 -14.00 -5.31
C CYS A 595 2.75 -14.45 -6.78
N GLN A 596 2.08 -15.54 -7.18
CA GLN A 596 1.93 -15.92 -8.59
C GLN A 596 0.61 -15.36 -9.15
N LEU A 597 0.56 -15.18 -10.48
CA LEU A 597 -0.69 -14.95 -11.19
C LEU A 597 -1.63 -16.14 -10.92
N GLU A 598 -2.86 -15.87 -10.49
CA GLU A 598 -3.89 -16.88 -10.12
C GLU A 598 -3.76 -17.56 -8.73
N SER A 599 -2.88 -17.08 -7.83
CA SER A 599 -2.92 -17.53 -6.42
C SER A 599 -4.26 -17.13 -5.76
N SER A 600 -5.00 -18.12 -5.24
CA SER A 600 -6.27 -17.93 -4.52
C SER A 600 -6.26 -18.76 -3.24
N PRO A 601 -6.25 -18.20 -2.01
CA PRO A 601 -6.50 -16.79 -1.74
C PRO A 601 -5.36 -15.89 -2.18
N PHE A 602 -5.62 -14.59 -2.21
CA PHE A 602 -4.58 -13.59 -2.43
C PHE A 602 -3.55 -13.72 -1.32
N VAL A 603 -2.27 -13.85 -1.66
CA VAL A 603 -1.21 -13.93 -0.65
C VAL A 603 -0.18 -12.86 -0.92
N TYR A 604 0.31 -12.21 0.14
CA TYR A 604 1.39 -11.22 0.07
C TYR A 604 2.63 -11.81 0.75
N TYR A 605 3.65 -12.14 -0.04
CA TYR A 605 4.77 -12.95 0.46
C TYR A 605 5.98 -12.14 0.96
N ASN A 606 6.27 -10.93 0.44
CA ASN A 606 7.33 -10.11 1.06
C ASN A 606 6.75 -9.00 1.93
N VAL A 607 7.25 -8.91 3.17
CA VAL A 607 6.97 -7.81 4.10
C VAL A 607 8.25 -7.01 4.24
N VAL A 608 8.29 -5.82 3.65
CA VAL A 608 9.46 -4.94 3.59
C VAL A 608 9.13 -3.65 4.34
N SER A 609 9.21 -3.74 5.66
CA SER A 609 8.63 -2.75 6.57
C SER A 609 9.53 -2.51 7.77
N GLY A 610 9.38 -1.35 8.41
CA GLY A 610 10.13 -1.04 9.62
C GLY A 610 11.59 -0.66 9.39
N ASN A 611 12.06 -0.49 8.16
CA ASN A 611 13.46 -0.13 7.86
C ASN A 611 13.75 1.35 8.13
N GLU A 612 15.00 1.70 8.42
CA GLU A 612 15.43 3.09 8.64
C GLU A 612 15.60 3.90 7.35
N GLY A 613 15.64 3.22 6.19
CA GLY A 613 15.57 3.83 4.86
C GLY A 613 14.18 3.70 4.23
N ASN A 614 14.17 3.49 2.91
CA ASN A 614 12.98 3.13 2.14
C ASN A 614 12.66 1.65 2.32
N GLY A 615 11.43 1.24 2.01
CA GLY A 615 11.13 -0.19 1.85
C GLY A 615 11.94 -0.76 0.67
N LEU A 616 11.74 -0.17 -0.51
CA LEU A 616 12.46 -0.49 -1.74
C LEU A 616 13.13 0.76 -2.35
N ARG A 617 14.36 0.62 -2.81
CA ARG A 617 15.05 1.61 -3.64
C ARG A 617 15.54 0.99 -4.95
N ILE A 618 15.24 1.65 -6.07
CA ILE A 618 15.72 1.29 -7.41
C ILE A 618 16.43 2.50 -8.02
N THR A 619 17.71 2.35 -8.34
CA THR A 619 18.55 3.41 -8.92
C THR A 619 19.28 2.88 -10.16
N ASN A 620 19.15 3.59 -11.28
CA ASN A 620 19.75 3.26 -12.57
C ASN A 620 19.55 1.78 -12.97
N SER A 621 18.34 1.24 -12.82
CA SER A 621 18.08 -0.18 -13.03
C SER A 621 16.78 -0.39 -13.78
N ASP A 622 16.85 -1.09 -14.91
CA ASP A 622 15.74 -1.24 -15.84
C ASP A 622 14.98 -2.55 -15.64
N HIS A 623 13.71 -2.56 -16.06
CA HIS A 623 12.89 -3.78 -16.17
C HIS A 623 12.72 -4.56 -14.85
N SER A 624 12.71 -3.85 -13.71
CA SER A 624 12.42 -4.46 -12.43
C SER A 624 10.93 -4.76 -12.28
N ILE A 625 10.59 -5.90 -11.67
CA ILE A 625 9.20 -6.36 -11.48
C ILE A 625 8.91 -6.53 -9.99
N ILE A 626 7.94 -5.76 -9.47
CA ILE A 626 7.64 -5.70 -8.03
C ILE A 626 6.16 -6.00 -7.82
N HIS A 627 5.78 -7.19 -7.37
CA HIS A 627 4.37 -7.62 -7.26
C HIS A 627 4.01 -8.06 -5.85
N ALA A 628 2.81 -7.72 -5.37
CA ALA A 628 2.21 -8.27 -4.13
C ALA A 628 3.06 -8.18 -2.85
N ASN A 629 3.72 -7.05 -2.61
CA ASN A 629 4.54 -6.82 -1.42
C ASN A 629 3.90 -5.80 -0.46
N PHE A 630 4.18 -5.93 0.83
CA PHE A 630 3.93 -4.89 1.83
C PHE A 630 5.16 -4.00 2.00
N PHE A 631 4.97 -2.70 1.85
CA PHE A 631 5.96 -1.66 2.11
C PHE A 631 5.44 -0.69 3.17
N GLY A 632 5.84 -0.91 4.42
CA GLY A 632 5.50 -0.08 5.57
C GLY A 632 4.37 -0.62 6.47
N LEU A 633 3.65 -1.67 6.03
CA LEU A 633 2.68 -2.39 6.85
C LEU A 633 3.25 -3.70 7.43
N ALA A 634 2.72 -4.11 8.58
CA ALA A 634 2.96 -5.41 9.16
C ALA A 634 2.37 -6.55 8.31
N ALA A 635 2.85 -7.77 8.56
CA ALA A 635 2.34 -8.99 7.93
C ALA A 635 0.84 -9.21 8.13
N ASN A 636 0.27 -8.64 9.20
CA ASN A 636 -1.16 -8.70 9.48
C ASN A 636 -2.05 -7.79 8.64
N ASN A 637 -1.49 -6.99 7.71
CA ASN A 637 -2.24 -6.07 6.88
C ASN A 637 -3.10 -5.08 7.71
N LEU A 638 -2.66 -4.75 8.92
CA LEU A 638 -3.37 -3.85 9.83
C LEU A 638 -2.41 -2.83 10.45
N ASP A 639 -1.29 -3.29 11.01
CA ASP A 639 -0.44 -2.42 11.81
C ASP A 639 0.58 -1.66 10.95
N PRO A 640 0.60 -0.31 10.98
CA PRO A 640 1.66 0.46 10.34
C PRO A 640 2.96 0.32 11.12
N LEU A 641 3.96 -0.34 10.53
CA LEU A 641 5.31 -0.42 11.07
C LEU A 641 6.19 0.74 10.59
N GLY A 642 5.92 1.19 9.36
CA GLY A 642 6.55 2.31 8.68
C GLY A 642 8.02 2.13 8.36
N ASN A 643 8.37 2.28 7.08
CA ASN A 643 9.75 2.63 6.74
C ASN A 643 9.97 4.13 7.09
N GLN A 644 11.19 4.51 7.48
CA GLN A 644 11.47 5.90 7.88
C GLN A 644 11.60 6.86 6.70
N GLN A 645 11.63 6.35 5.46
CA GLN A 645 11.53 7.13 4.22
C GLN A 645 10.26 6.75 3.44
N ASN A 646 10.37 6.46 2.14
CA ASN A 646 9.24 6.07 1.30
C ASN A 646 8.97 4.55 1.41
N GLY A 647 7.78 4.13 1.01
CA GLY A 647 7.53 2.71 0.72
C GLY A 647 8.43 2.22 -0.42
N ALA A 648 8.43 2.94 -1.54
CA ALA A 648 9.35 2.72 -2.65
C ALA A 648 9.90 4.04 -3.24
N LEU A 649 11.18 4.02 -3.63
CA LEU A 649 11.87 5.10 -4.35
C LEU A 649 12.43 4.57 -5.68
N ILE A 650 12.01 5.16 -6.79
CA ILE A 650 12.53 4.90 -8.14
C ILE A 650 13.22 6.18 -8.65
N GLU A 651 14.52 6.10 -8.92
CA GLU A 651 15.34 7.28 -9.24
C GLU A 651 16.46 7.00 -10.25
N GLY A 652 17.22 8.04 -10.59
CA GLY A 652 18.25 7.99 -11.62
C GLY A 652 17.66 7.91 -13.04
N ASP A 653 18.24 7.07 -13.89
CA ASP A 653 17.75 6.78 -15.25
C ASP A 653 16.96 5.46 -15.37
N SER A 654 16.54 4.88 -14.24
CA SER A 654 15.78 3.62 -14.20
C SER A 654 14.56 3.66 -15.14
N ALA A 655 14.46 2.69 -16.04
CA ALA A 655 13.41 2.60 -17.03
C ALA A 655 12.53 1.34 -16.89
N ASN A 656 11.26 1.45 -17.27
CA ASN A 656 10.34 0.31 -17.43
C ASN A 656 10.18 -0.54 -16.15
N THR A 657 10.17 0.10 -14.98
CA THR A 657 9.84 -0.61 -13.73
C THR A 657 8.36 -0.92 -13.68
N GLN A 658 8.01 -2.20 -13.55
CA GLN A 658 6.64 -2.65 -13.36
C GLN A 658 6.36 -2.84 -11.86
N TYR A 659 5.52 -1.98 -11.30
CA TYR A 659 5.18 -1.92 -9.89
C TYR A 659 3.72 -2.36 -9.66
N GLY A 660 3.55 -3.65 -9.45
CA GLY A 660 2.25 -4.31 -9.40
C GLY A 660 1.86 -4.92 -10.75
N GLY A 661 0.71 -5.56 -10.81
CA GLY A 661 0.20 -6.21 -12.01
C GLY A 661 -1.30 -6.42 -11.91
N VAL A 662 -1.89 -7.17 -12.83
CA VAL A 662 -3.33 -7.55 -12.76
C VAL A 662 -3.65 -8.21 -11.42
N ILE A 663 -4.87 -8.08 -10.92
CA ILE A 663 -5.28 -8.64 -9.63
C ILE A 663 -4.92 -10.14 -9.60
N PRO A 664 -4.21 -10.63 -8.57
CA PRO A 664 -3.91 -10.00 -7.28
C PRO A 664 -2.51 -9.41 -7.09
N LEU A 665 -1.78 -9.09 -8.16
CA LEU A 665 -0.36 -8.73 -8.11
C LEU A 665 -0.05 -7.32 -7.53
N GLY A 666 -1.03 -6.65 -6.91
CA GLY A 666 -0.93 -5.27 -6.42
C GLY A 666 -0.07 -5.11 -5.16
N ASN A 667 0.71 -4.03 -5.03
CA ASN A 667 1.50 -3.77 -3.81
C ASN A 667 0.72 -2.92 -2.80
N VAL A 668 1.19 -2.89 -1.55
CA VAL A 668 0.65 -2.00 -0.51
C VAL A 668 1.78 -1.12 0.03
N ASN A 669 1.61 0.19 -0.07
CA ASN A 669 2.62 1.20 0.25
C ASN A 669 2.04 2.19 1.26
N SER A 670 2.06 1.80 2.53
CA SER A 670 1.25 2.44 3.57
C SER A 670 1.98 2.47 4.90
N GLY A 671 1.66 3.44 5.74
CA GLY A 671 2.31 3.63 7.05
C GLY A 671 3.72 4.23 7.01
N ASN A 672 4.22 4.66 5.84
CA ASN A 672 5.60 5.16 5.70
C ASN A 672 5.75 6.60 6.18
N SER A 673 6.95 6.96 6.67
CA SER A 673 7.23 8.28 7.25
C SER A 673 7.36 9.40 6.21
N LEU A 674 7.47 9.07 4.93
CA LEU A 674 7.40 10.02 3.81
C LEU A 674 6.21 9.65 2.90
N ASN A 675 6.48 9.31 1.63
CA ASN A 675 5.45 8.95 0.67
C ASN A 675 5.25 7.44 0.60
N GLY A 676 4.12 7.00 0.03
CA GLY A 676 3.98 5.60 -0.39
C GLY A 676 5.00 5.26 -1.48
N ILE A 677 4.95 5.99 -2.60
CA ILE A 677 5.88 5.84 -3.73
C ILE A 677 6.46 7.21 -4.13
N GLU A 678 7.75 7.26 -4.45
CA GLU A 678 8.40 8.42 -5.06
C GLU A 678 9.11 8.02 -6.36
N VAL A 679 8.88 8.78 -7.45
CA VAL A 679 9.53 8.62 -8.75
C VAL A 679 10.17 9.95 -9.16
N LYS A 680 11.50 9.98 -9.35
CA LYS A 680 12.24 11.23 -9.56
C LYS A 680 13.39 11.12 -10.57
N ASP A 681 14.12 12.22 -10.74
CA ASP A 681 15.23 12.40 -11.66
C ASP A 681 14.82 12.22 -13.14
N THR A 682 15.33 11.20 -13.82
CA THR A 682 15.06 10.88 -15.23
C THR A 682 14.40 9.52 -15.40
N ALA A 683 13.86 8.94 -14.32
CA ALA A 683 13.18 7.65 -14.36
C ALA A 683 11.98 7.70 -15.32
N SER A 684 11.88 6.70 -16.19
CA SER A 684 10.91 6.70 -17.29
C SER A 684 10.19 5.36 -17.43
N GLY A 685 9.01 5.35 -18.04
CA GLY A 685 8.27 4.11 -18.26
C GLY A 685 7.86 3.39 -16.96
N PHE A 686 7.92 4.05 -15.79
CA PHE A 686 7.43 3.48 -14.54
C PHE A 686 5.94 3.24 -14.66
N ILE A 687 5.47 2.05 -14.30
CA ILE A 687 4.05 1.76 -14.28
C ILE A 687 3.66 1.15 -12.94
N THR A 688 2.68 1.75 -12.27
CA THR A 688 2.05 1.15 -11.10
C THR A 688 0.65 0.62 -11.41
N PHE A 689 0.38 -0.61 -10.98
CA PHE A 689 -0.87 -1.34 -11.16
C PHE A 689 -1.41 -1.88 -9.84
N ASN A 690 -2.70 -1.68 -9.56
CA ASN A 690 -3.39 -2.31 -8.42
C ASN A 690 -2.73 -2.03 -7.06
N THR A 691 -2.08 -0.89 -6.89
CA THR A 691 -1.39 -0.53 -5.64
C THR A 691 -2.32 0.20 -4.68
N PHE A 692 -2.19 -0.14 -3.40
CA PHE A 692 -2.80 0.57 -2.27
C PHE A 692 -1.78 1.54 -1.67
N ALA A 693 -2.11 2.83 -1.55
CA ALA A 693 -1.22 3.84 -0.98
C ALA A 693 -1.94 4.68 0.09
N GLY A 694 -1.57 4.44 1.36
CA GLY A 694 -2.18 5.05 2.54
C GLY A 694 -3.36 4.26 3.14
N THR A 695 -3.69 3.11 2.55
CA THR A 695 -4.68 2.15 3.06
C THR A 695 -4.05 0.77 3.26
N THR A 696 -4.70 -0.08 4.05
CA THR A 696 -4.40 -1.52 4.03
C THR A 696 -4.98 -2.15 2.75
N ALA A 697 -4.58 -3.38 2.42
CA ALA A 697 -5.24 -4.13 1.35
C ALA A 697 -6.65 -4.53 1.81
N PHE A 698 -7.68 -4.16 1.04
CA PHE A 698 -9.08 -4.55 1.30
C PHE A 698 -9.63 -4.16 2.69
N GLY A 699 -8.98 -3.22 3.39
CA GLY A 699 -9.34 -2.81 4.75
C GLY A 699 -9.23 -1.29 4.95
N GLY A 700 -8.96 -0.87 6.19
CA GLY A 700 -8.98 0.53 6.62
C GLY A 700 -7.78 1.39 6.18
N ILE A 701 -7.57 2.53 6.84
CA ILE A 701 -6.45 3.44 6.54
C ILE A 701 -5.17 3.03 7.26
N ALA A 702 -4.04 3.25 6.60
CA ALA A 702 -2.69 3.19 7.15
C ALA A 702 -1.86 4.35 6.57
N PRO A 703 -2.04 5.57 7.09
CA PRO A 703 -1.55 6.80 6.46
C PRO A 703 -0.05 6.80 6.19
N ASN A 704 0.34 7.19 4.97
CA ASN A 704 1.69 7.73 4.77
C ASN A 704 1.73 9.17 5.29
N GLN A 705 2.85 9.56 5.91
CA GLN A 705 2.98 10.86 6.58
C GLN A 705 3.14 12.05 5.61
N ARG A 706 3.26 11.79 4.31
CA ARG A 706 3.18 12.79 3.24
C ARG A 706 2.17 12.35 2.18
N ASN A 707 2.61 12.09 0.96
CA ASN A 707 1.73 11.78 -0.16
C ASN A 707 1.54 10.28 -0.35
N GLY A 708 0.45 9.86 -0.99
CA GLY A 708 0.35 8.50 -1.50
C GLY A 708 1.43 8.24 -2.55
N MET A 709 1.55 9.14 -3.54
CA MET A 709 2.58 9.08 -4.58
C MET A 709 3.15 10.48 -4.89
N LEU A 710 4.46 10.58 -5.09
CA LEU A 710 5.18 11.80 -5.47
C LEU A 710 5.94 11.59 -6.78
N PHE A 711 5.74 12.49 -7.75
CA PHE A 711 6.45 12.52 -9.02
C PHE A 711 7.21 13.83 -9.19
N THR A 712 8.53 13.72 -9.34
CA THR A 712 9.42 14.82 -9.77
C THR A 712 10.26 14.44 -10.99
N SER A 713 10.00 13.26 -11.59
CA SER A 713 10.78 12.73 -12.71
C SER A 713 10.50 13.43 -14.04
N THR A 714 11.59 13.77 -14.73
CA THR A 714 11.62 14.37 -16.07
C THR A 714 11.68 13.32 -17.20
N GLY A 715 11.75 12.03 -16.87
CA GLY A 715 12.01 10.94 -17.83
C GLY A 715 10.86 10.63 -18.80
N GLY A 716 9.62 10.98 -18.46
CA GLY A 716 8.45 10.70 -19.30
C GLY A 716 7.87 9.29 -19.19
N ASP A 717 6.71 9.10 -19.80
CA ASP A 717 5.97 7.83 -19.94
C ASP A 717 5.67 7.09 -18.63
N ASN A 718 5.54 7.82 -17.51
CA ASN A 718 5.23 7.21 -16.22
C ASN A 718 3.70 7.11 -16.03
N THR A 719 3.20 5.95 -15.62
CA THR A 719 1.77 5.64 -15.56
C THR A 719 1.32 5.18 -14.17
N VAL A 720 0.25 5.79 -13.65
CA VAL A 720 -0.42 5.42 -12.40
C VAL A 720 -1.78 4.82 -12.74
N ARG A 721 -1.91 3.50 -12.61
CA ARG A 721 -3.11 2.78 -13.05
C ARG A 721 -3.75 1.80 -12.07
N THR A 722 -5.08 1.84 -12.00
CA THR A 722 -5.92 0.96 -11.19
C THR A 722 -5.54 0.94 -9.71
N ASN A 723 -5.18 2.08 -9.13
CA ASN A 723 -4.73 2.17 -7.74
C ASN A 723 -5.83 2.69 -6.80
N VAL A 724 -5.65 2.45 -5.50
CA VAL A 724 -6.45 3.04 -4.42
C VAL A 724 -5.52 3.90 -3.56
N ILE A 725 -5.78 5.21 -3.51
CA ILE A 725 -4.88 6.19 -2.91
C ILE A 725 -5.66 7.07 -1.93
N ALA A 726 -5.63 6.73 -0.66
CA ALA A 726 -6.50 7.30 0.36
C ALA A 726 -5.82 7.33 1.72
N GLY A 727 -6.30 8.18 2.63
CA GLY A 727 -5.82 8.28 4.01
C GLY A 727 -4.43 8.89 4.17
N ASN A 728 -3.81 9.46 3.14
CA ASN A 728 -2.48 10.07 3.24
C ASN A 728 -2.55 11.44 3.92
N ILE A 729 -1.54 11.82 4.70
CA ILE A 729 -1.56 13.08 5.48
C ILE A 729 -1.53 14.32 4.60
N ASN A 730 -0.85 14.27 3.45
CA ASN A 730 -0.86 15.35 2.46
C ASN A 730 -1.77 15.00 1.29
N HIS A 731 -1.21 14.84 0.09
CA HIS A 731 -1.96 14.61 -1.14
C HIS A 731 -2.12 13.12 -1.44
N GLY A 732 -3.12 12.78 -2.24
CA GLY A 732 -3.16 11.45 -2.86
C GLY A 732 -1.96 11.29 -3.81
N ILE A 733 -1.93 12.13 -4.85
CA ILE A 733 -0.82 12.20 -5.83
C ILE A 733 -0.29 13.64 -5.89
N HIS A 734 1.03 13.83 -5.82
CA HIS A 734 1.69 15.12 -6.04
C HIS A 734 2.65 15.03 -7.24
N ILE A 735 2.44 15.85 -8.26
CA ILE A 735 3.28 15.98 -9.45
C ILE A 735 3.87 17.39 -9.44
N THR A 736 5.19 17.51 -9.32
CA THR A 736 5.84 18.82 -9.08
C THR A 736 7.25 18.90 -9.68
N GLY A 737 7.89 20.06 -9.51
CA GLY A 737 9.20 20.35 -10.10
C GLY A 737 9.10 20.34 -11.61
N GLY A 738 10.07 19.72 -12.29
CA GLY A 738 10.06 19.57 -13.75
C GLY A 738 9.39 18.30 -14.25
N ALA A 739 8.51 17.66 -13.45
CA ALA A 739 7.94 16.36 -13.81
C ALA A 739 7.25 16.40 -15.18
N ALA A 740 7.52 15.41 -16.03
CA ALA A 740 7.02 15.40 -17.40
C ALA A 740 6.49 14.03 -17.82
N GLY A 741 5.44 14.02 -18.64
CA GLY A 741 4.91 12.80 -19.28
C GLY A 741 4.30 11.81 -18.28
N ILE A 742 3.38 12.27 -17.43
CA ILE A 742 2.72 11.43 -16.42
C ILE A 742 1.28 11.14 -16.84
N THR A 743 0.87 9.87 -16.78
CA THR A 743 -0.50 9.41 -17.03
C THR A 743 -1.13 8.87 -15.76
N VAL A 744 -2.34 9.31 -15.41
CA VAL A 744 -3.13 8.83 -14.28
C VAL A 744 -4.44 8.24 -14.82
N ASP A 745 -4.58 6.92 -14.80
CA ASP A 745 -5.57 6.20 -15.61
C ASP A 745 -5.97 4.83 -15.05
N PRO A 746 -7.26 4.54 -14.89
CA PRO A 746 -8.12 5.09 -13.85
C PRO A 746 -7.72 4.67 -12.42
N ASN A 747 -7.93 5.53 -11.42
CA ASN A 747 -7.63 5.29 -10.00
C ASN A 747 -8.78 5.74 -9.09
N ILE A 748 -8.86 5.20 -7.87
CA ILE A 748 -9.72 5.69 -6.80
C ILE A 748 -8.87 6.49 -5.81
N ILE A 749 -9.24 7.74 -5.54
CA ILE A 749 -8.48 8.65 -4.68
C ILE A 749 -9.42 9.25 -3.62
N GLY A 750 -9.13 8.96 -2.35
CA GLY A 750 -9.86 9.46 -1.17
C GLY A 750 -11.08 8.64 -0.72
N LEU A 751 -11.34 7.49 -1.35
CA LEU A 751 -12.42 6.55 -1.01
C LEU A 751 -11.86 5.14 -0.72
N ASN A 752 -12.73 4.23 -0.28
CA ASN A 752 -12.44 2.81 -0.12
C ASN A 752 -12.13 2.09 -1.45
N THR A 753 -11.79 0.81 -1.38
CA THR A 753 -11.32 0.01 -2.54
C THR A 753 -12.38 -0.21 -3.63
N THR A 754 -13.66 -0.13 -3.28
CA THR A 754 -14.80 -0.18 -4.22
C THR A 754 -15.14 1.20 -4.78
N GLY A 755 -14.71 2.28 -4.13
CA GLY A 755 -15.00 3.67 -4.49
C GLY A 755 -16.46 4.07 -4.21
N ASP A 756 -17.08 3.46 -3.21
CA ASP A 756 -18.48 3.70 -2.80
C ASP A 756 -18.63 4.14 -1.33
N SER A 757 -17.54 4.30 -0.59
CA SER A 757 -17.55 4.83 0.78
C SER A 757 -16.39 5.78 1.06
N ALA A 758 -16.70 6.88 1.75
CA ALA A 758 -15.76 7.85 2.28
C ALA A 758 -15.19 7.49 3.65
N THR A 759 -15.77 6.50 4.33
CA THR A 759 -15.37 6.09 5.68
C THR A 759 -15.28 4.57 5.81
N PHE A 760 -14.56 4.13 6.84
CA PHE A 760 -14.68 2.77 7.36
C PHE A 760 -14.86 2.80 8.87
N THR A 761 -15.41 1.73 9.40
CA THR A 761 -15.53 1.52 10.84
C THR A 761 -14.44 0.56 11.28
N ASP A 762 -13.59 0.98 12.21
CA ASP A 762 -12.53 0.13 12.73
C ASP A 762 -13.07 -0.97 13.67
N SER A 763 -12.19 -1.84 14.17
CA SER A 763 -12.55 -2.92 15.10
C SER A 763 -13.09 -2.42 16.45
N ASN A 764 -12.87 -1.14 16.80
CA ASN A 764 -13.36 -0.51 18.03
C ASN A 764 -14.71 0.20 17.82
N GLY A 765 -15.22 0.24 16.58
CA GLY A 765 -16.45 0.94 16.23
C GLY A 765 -16.25 2.43 15.91
N GLU A 766 -15.01 2.90 15.78
CA GLU A 766 -14.69 4.28 15.40
C GLU A 766 -14.86 4.47 13.89
N ILE A 767 -15.56 5.54 13.48
CA ILE A 767 -15.71 5.90 12.08
C ILE A 767 -14.52 6.76 11.67
N ILE A 768 -13.73 6.25 10.75
CA ILE A 768 -12.50 6.87 10.27
C ILE A 768 -12.66 7.22 8.79
N SER A 769 -12.19 8.41 8.39
CA SER A 769 -12.27 8.87 7.00
C SER A 769 -11.13 8.32 6.13
N TYR A 770 -11.45 8.01 4.87
CA TYR A 770 -10.47 7.73 3.81
C TYR A 770 -9.85 8.99 3.19
N ALA A 771 -10.22 10.18 3.69
CA ALA A 771 -9.75 11.43 3.12
C ALA A 771 -8.22 11.53 3.09
N ASN A 772 -7.68 11.99 1.97
CA ASN A 772 -6.33 12.57 1.98
C ASN A 772 -6.41 13.94 2.66
N GLY A 773 -5.37 14.28 3.43
CA GLY A 773 -5.37 15.47 4.29
C GLY A 773 -5.31 16.80 3.56
N LEU A 774 -4.92 16.80 2.28
CA LEU A 774 -4.94 17.94 1.36
C LEU A 774 -5.64 17.56 0.04
N ASP A 775 -5.12 17.96 -1.12
CA ASP A 775 -5.74 17.68 -2.42
C ASP A 775 -5.69 16.19 -2.81
N GLY A 776 -6.65 15.71 -3.59
CA GLY A 776 -6.61 14.37 -4.18
C GLY A 776 -5.43 14.24 -5.15
N ILE A 777 -5.34 15.14 -6.13
CA ILE A 777 -4.20 15.29 -7.03
C ILE A 777 -3.72 16.75 -7.00
N ARG A 778 -2.43 16.95 -6.70
CA ARG A 778 -1.74 18.25 -6.77
C ARG A 778 -0.77 18.28 -7.94
N ILE A 779 -0.89 19.28 -8.81
CA ILE A 779 0.05 19.56 -9.90
C ILE A 779 0.56 20.99 -9.74
N ASP A 780 1.88 21.15 -9.59
CA ASP A 780 2.54 22.47 -9.52
C ASP A 780 3.99 22.43 -10.01
N GLY A 781 4.76 23.50 -9.77
CA GLY A 781 6.09 23.67 -10.34
C GLY A 781 6.03 23.93 -11.85
N ASP A 782 7.00 23.41 -12.59
CA ASP A 782 7.10 23.48 -14.05
C ASP A 782 6.61 22.18 -14.73
N ALA A 783 5.76 21.40 -14.04
CA ALA A 783 5.31 20.10 -14.52
C ALA A 783 4.58 20.21 -15.87
N GLU A 784 4.85 19.29 -16.80
CA GLU A 784 4.33 19.36 -18.16
C GLU A 784 3.85 18.03 -18.73
N ASN A 785 2.92 18.09 -19.68
CA ASN A 785 2.42 16.92 -20.40
C ASN A 785 1.84 15.85 -19.44
N ILE A 786 0.80 16.25 -18.71
CA ILE A 786 0.15 15.41 -17.70
C ILE A 786 -1.24 15.03 -18.19
N SER A 787 -1.56 13.74 -18.18
CA SER A 787 -2.87 13.21 -18.60
C SER A 787 -3.57 12.51 -17.44
N ILE A 788 -4.65 13.10 -16.94
CA ILE A 788 -5.56 12.49 -15.96
C ILE A 788 -6.80 12.04 -16.73
N ALA A 789 -6.78 10.79 -17.19
CA ALA A 789 -7.86 10.25 -18.02
C ALA A 789 -8.02 8.76 -17.76
N GLY A 790 -9.23 8.29 -17.43
CA GLY A 790 -9.51 6.88 -17.17
C GLY A 790 -9.87 6.08 -18.42
N THR A 791 -9.16 6.24 -19.52
CA THR A 791 -9.57 5.75 -20.85
C THR A 791 -9.28 4.27 -21.11
N ASN A 792 -8.38 3.64 -20.36
CA ASN A 792 -8.07 2.23 -20.60
C ASN A 792 -9.01 1.30 -19.82
N SER A 793 -9.38 0.16 -20.43
CA SER A 793 -10.20 -0.85 -19.76
C SER A 793 -9.58 -1.32 -18.45
N SER A 794 -10.34 -1.23 -17.37
CA SER A 794 -9.93 -1.57 -16.01
C SER A 794 -11.15 -1.98 -15.20
N VAL A 795 -10.92 -2.64 -14.05
CA VAL A 795 -11.97 -2.91 -13.05
C VAL A 795 -12.46 -1.63 -12.38
N ILE A 796 -11.62 -0.61 -12.33
CA ILE A 796 -12.02 0.76 -12.00
C ILE A 796 -12.45 1.42 -13.32
N PRO A 797 -13.70 1.86 -13.47
CA PRO A 797 -14.21 2.31 -14.77
C PRO A 797 -13.66 3.66 -15.24
N GLN A 798 -13.28 4.53 -14.29
CA GLN A 798 -12.80 5.89 -14.53
C GLN A 798 -12.04 6.40 -13.30
N ASN A 799 -11.23 7.46 -13.45
CA ASN A 799 -10.64 8.11 -12.27
C ASN A 799 -11.77 8.64 -11.37
N THR A 800 -11.66 8.40 -10.07
CA THR A 800 -12.60 8.86 -9.05
C THR A 800 -11.82 9.59 -7.96
N ILE A 801 -12.08 10.89 -7.79
CA ILE A 801 -11.28 11.76 -6.92
C ILE A 801 -12.21 12.54 -5.99
N SER A 802 -12.38 12.02 -4.78
CA SER A 802 -13.48 12.40 -3.90
C SER A 802 -13.05 12.38 -2.44
N ASN A 803 -13.80 13.06 -1.57
CA ASN A 803 -13.60 13.06 -0.13
C ASN A 803 -12.20 13.52 0.31
N ASN A 804 -11.56 14.44 -0.43
CA ASN A 804 -10.27 15.02 -0.02
C ASN A 804 -10.50 16.32 0.77
N ASN A 805 -9.64 16.60 1.76
CA ASN A 805 -9.73 17.82 2.59
C ASN A 805 -9.31 19.10 1.82
N GLY A 806 -8.64 18.95 0.67
CA GLY A 806 -8.35 20.02 -0.28
C GLY A 806 -9.33 20.04 -1.46
N TYR A 807 -8.81 20.33 -2.65
CA TYR A 807 -9.52 20.12 -3.91
C TYR A 807 -9.45 18.66 -4.33
N GLY A 808 -10.37 18.24 -5.20
CA GLY A 808 -10.18 16.98 -5.94
C GLY A 808 -8.89 17.04 -6.76
N ILE A 809 -8.77 18.05 -7.62
CA ILE A 809 -7.54 18.32 -8.40
C ILE A 809 -7.15 19.80 -8.24
N ARG A 810 -5.88 20.07 -7.91
CA ARG A 810 -5.34 21.44 -7.85
C ARG A 810 -4.16 21.61 -8.80
N ILE A 811 -4.33 22.42 -9.84
CA ILE A 811 -3.32 22.77 -10.84
C ILE A 811 -2.84 24.21 -10.59
N ALA A 812 -1.56 24.42 -10.30
CA ALA A 812 -1.00 25.76 -10.08
C ALA A 812 0.47 25.86 -10.50
N GLY A 813 1.18 26.91 -10.05
CA GLY A 813 2.56 27.15 -10.42
C GLY A 813 2.70 27.53 -11.89
N ASN A 814 3.65 26.95 -12.60
CA ASN A 814 3.85 27.10 -14.04
C ASN A 814 3.46 25.82 -14.81
N ALA A 815 2.65 24.95 -14.22
CA ALA A 815 2.28 23.67 -14.82
C ALA A 815 1.57 23.89 -16.16
N LYS A 816 1.87 23.05 -17.16
CA LYS A 816 1.35 23.25 -18.52
C LYS A 816 1.03 21.97 -19.26
N GLN A 817 0.15 22.06 -20.26
CA GLN A 817 -0.28 20.89 -21.05
C GLN A 817 -0.84 19.78 -20.14
N VAL A 818 -1.85 20.14 -19.33
CA VAL A 818 -2.55 19.20 -18.46
C VAL A 818 -3.91 18.87 -19.08
N LEU A 819 -4.19 17.58 -19.29
CA LEU A 819 -5.49 17.07 -19.71
C LEU A 819 -6.19 16.41 -18.52
N VAL A 820 -7.44 16.76 -18.27
CA VAL A 820 -8.33 16.05 -17.36
C VAL A 820 -9.57 15.63 -18.13
N ALA A 821 -9.81 14.33 -18.29
CA ALA A 821 -10.94 13.76 -19.01
C ALA A 821 -11.38 12.44 -18.35
N ASN A 822 -12.52 11.86 -18.75
CA ASN A 822 -13.07 10.60 -18.19
C ASN A 822 -12.83 10.44 -16.67
N THR A 823 -13.28 11.42 -15.87
CA THR A 823 -12.98 11.53 -14.43
C THR A 823 -14.23 11.97 -13.67
N ALA A 824 -14.47 11.33 -12.53
CA ALA A 824 -15.52 11.66 -11.57
C ALA A 824 -14.90 12.32 -10.32
N ILE A 825 -15.44 13.47 -9.90
CA ILE A 825 -14.92 14.26 -8.79
C ILE A 825 -16.05 14.60 -7.83
N GLY A 826 -15.88 14.23 -6.56
CA GLY A 826 -16.88 14.42 -5.50
C GLY A 826 -18.07 13.44 -5.56
N THR A 827 -17.91 12.33 -6.28
CA THR A 827 -18.89 11.24 -6.42
C THR A 827 -18.24 9.87 -6.23
N GLY A 828 -19.04 8.79 -6.26
CA GLY A 828 -18.55 7.41 -6.25
C GLY A 828 -18.02 6.95 -7.61
N SER A 829 -17.31 5.82 -7.63
CA SER A 829 -16.67 5.23 -8.81
C SER A 829 -17.59 4.37 -9.67
N ILE A 830 -18.67 3.83 -9.10
CA ILE A 830 -19.66 3.01 -9.80
C ILE A 830 -20.86 3.84 -10.23
N ILE A 831 -21.43 3.54 -11.39
CA ILE A 831 -22.52 4.29 -12.03
C ILE A 831 -23.75 4.44 -11.11
N GLU A 832 -24.00 3.46 -10.23
CA GLU A 832 -25.12 3.52 -9.27
C GLU A 832 -24.90 4.54 -8.15
N LYS A 833 -23.65 4.94 -7.89
CA LYS A 833 -23.21 5.78 -6.78
C LYS A 833 -22.69 7.15 -7.22
N THR A 834 -22.78 7.48 -8.52
CA THR A 834 -22.41 8.82 -9.04
C THR A 834 -23.28 9.93 -8.48
N GLU A 835 -24.44 9.60 -7.91
CA GLU A 835 -25.37 10.52 -7.26
C GLU A 835 -25.11 10.72 -5.76
N GLU A 836 -24.20 9.93 -5.15
CA GLU A 836 -23.87 10.05 -3.72
C GLU A 836 -22.86 11.16 -3.45
N GLN A 837 -22.99 11.79 -2.27
CA GLN A 837 -22.24 12.99 -1.89
C GLN A 837 -20.90 12.63 -1.24
N PHE A 838 -19.82 12.65 -2.03
CA PHE A 838 -18.45 12.45 -1.55
C PHE A 838 -17.58 13.67 -1.88
N GLY A 839 -18.11 14.87 -1.66
CA GLY A 839 -17.47 16.12 -2.02
C GLY A 839 -16.07 16.32 -1.45
N ASN A 840 -15.21 16.99 -2.21
CA ASN A 840 -13.95 17.52 -1.68
C ASN A 840 -14.22 18.85 -0.93
N ALA A 841 -13.42 19.12 0.10
CA ALA A 841 -13.74 20.18 1.06
C ALA A 841 -13.48 21.61 0.53
N GLN A 842 -12.52 21.82 -0.38
CA GLN A 842 -12.27 23.15 -0.98
C GLN A 842 -12.97 23.35 -2.33
N GLY A 843 -13.27 22.27 -3.06
CA GLY A 843 -13.88 22.32 -4.39
C GLY A 843 -13.48 21.14 -5.27
N GLY A 844 -14.07 21.06 -6.46
CA GLY A 844 -13.77 19.96 -7.39
C GLY A 844 -12.39 20.10 -8.04
N ILE A 845 -12.20 21.13 -8.86
CA ILE A 845 -10.94 21.44 -9.54
C ILE A 845 -10.56 22.91 -9.31
N PHE A 846 -9.29 23.17 -9.06
CA PHE A 846 -8.71 24.52 -9.07
C PHE A 846 -7.62 24.62 -10.13
N VAL A 847 -7.64 25.71 -10.91
CA VAL A 847 -6.61 26.08 -11.91
C VAL A 847 -6.17 27.50 -11.61
N GLY A 848 -4.89 27.72 -11.31
CA GLY A 848 -4.36 29.05 -11.03
C GLY A 848 -2.86 29.20 -11.24
N GLY A 849 -2.28 30.26 -10.66
CA GLY A 849 -0.89 30.65 -10.93
C GLY A 849 -0.63 30.99 -12.40
N ASN A 850 0.56 30.69 -12.90
CA ASN A 850 0.95 30.85 -14.31
C ASN A 850 0.69 29.58 -15.14
N SER A 851 -0.22 28.71 -14.71
CA SER A 851 -0.52 27.48 -15.44
C SER A 851 -1.10 27.78 -16.84
N ASN A 852 -0.83 26.92 -17.81
CA ASN A 852 -1.13 27.21 -19.23
C ASN A 852 -1.50 25.94 -20.02
N ALA A 853 -2.38 26.07 -21.00
CA ALA A 853 -2.80 24.97 -21.87
C ALA A 853 -3.44 23.83 -21.06
N ILE A 854 -4.36 24.18 -20.17
CA ILE A 854 -5.14 23.23 -19.37
C ILE A 854 -6.40 22.86 -20.15
N THR A 855 -6.59 21.57 -20.40
CA THR A 855 -7.76 21.02 -21.10
C THR A 855 -8.59 20.19 -20.12
N LEU A 856 -9.84 20.55 -19.94
CA LEU A 856 -10.80 19.91 -19.06
C LEU A 856 -11.98 19.38 -19.89
N GLY A 857 -12.16 18.07 -19.87
CA GLY A 857 -13.08 17.30 -20.71
C GLY A 857 -12.59 17.10 -22.15
N ASP A 858 -13.03 16.01 -22.77
CA ASP A 858 -12.65 15.62 -24.13
C ASP A 858 -13.55 16.26 -25.19
N SER A 859 -12.98 17.10 -26.05
CA SER A 859 -13.69 17.75 -27.16
C SER A 859 -14.08 16.84 -28.34
N SER A 860 -13.64 15.57 -28.35
CA SER A 860 -13.75 14.63 -29.49
C SER A 860 -14.94 13.65 -29.45
N GLY A 861 -15.67 13.51 -28.34
CA GLY A 861 -16.66 12.44 -28.08
C GLY A 861 -18.17 12.82 -28.10
N GLN A 862 -19.02 11.82 -28.38
CA GLN A 862 -20.47 11.90 -28.62
C GLN A 862 -21.33 11.99 -27.34
N GLY A 863 -22.01 13.12 -27.10
CA GLY A 863 -23.30 13.22 -26.40
C GLY A 863 -23.41 12.90 -24.89
N ASN A 864 -22.48 12.16 -24.29
CA ASN A 864 -22.42 11.88 -22.86
C ASN A 864 -21.25 12.64 -22.21
N ALA A 865 -21.44 13.12 -20.98
CA ALA A 865 -20.40 13.82 -20.23
C ALA A 865 -19.26 12.86 -19.85
N ASP A 866 -18.02 13.29 -20.05
CA ASP A 866 -16.82 12.54 -19.70
C ASP A 866 -16.16 13.08 -18.41
N LEU A 867 -16.42 14.34 -18.04
CA LEU A 867 -15.98 14.91 -16.77
C LEU A 867 -17.19 15.25 -15.89
N VAL A 868 -17.26 14.67 -14.69
CA VAL A 868 -18.34 14.92 -13.71
C VAL A 868 -17.73 15.52 -12.45
N ILE A 869 -18.20 16.70 -12.06
CA ILE A 869 -17.74 17.42 -10.88
C ILE A 869 -18.93 17.79 -10.02
N ALA A 870 -19.10 17.08 -8.91
CA ALA A 870 -20.30 17.20 -8.12
C ALA A 870 -20.10 17.16 -6.61
N ASN A 871 -21.09 17.67 -5.89
CA ASN A 871 -21.22 17.59 -4.44
C ASN A 871 -20.07 18.20 -3.62
N ASN A 872 -19.20 19.01 -4.22
CA ASN A 872 -18.07 19.61 -3.49
C ASN A 872 -18.53 20.74 -2.57
N SER A 873 -17.80 20.94 -1.47
CA SER A 873 -18.07 21.96 -0.45
C SER A 873 -17.65 23.38 -0.84
N GLY A 874 -17.01 23.55 -2.01
CA GLY A 874 -16.76 24.83 -2.66
C GLY A 874 -17.24 24.81 -4.11
N ASN A 875 -16.64 25.64 -4.97
CA ASN A 875 -16.94 25.63 -6.40
C ASN A 875 -16.65 24.26 -7.04
N GLY A 876 -17.40 23.91 -8.08
CA GLY A 876 -17.09 22.75 -8.92
C GLY A 876 -15.72 22.93 -9.59
N LEU A 877 -15.55 24.00 -10.37
CA LEU A 877 -14.28 24.40 -10.97
C LEU A 877 -13.99 25.87 -10.67
N THR A 878 -12.77 26.18 -10.23
CA THR A 878 -12.24 27.54 -10.08
C THR A 878 -11.09 27.75 -11.05
N ILE A 879 -11.12 28.83 -11.85
CA ILE A 879 -10.04 29.23 -12.78
C ILE A 879 -9.59 30.66 -12.48
N GLU A 880 -8.30 30.86 -12.24
CA GLU A 880 -7.67 32.17 -12.03
C GLU A 880 -6.90 32.67 -13.27
N GLY A 881 -7.22 33.90 -13.72
CA GLY A 881 -6.33 34.85 -14.41
C GLY A 881 -5.65 34.49 -15.74
N THR A 882 -5.88 33.31 -16.33
CA THR A 882 -5.15 32.86 -17.53
C THR A 882 -6.08 32.60 -18.74
N LEU A 883 -5.62 32.93 -19.95
CA LEU A 883 -6.44 32.97 -21.19
C LEU A 883 -6.36 31.72 -22.08
N ASN A 884 -5.66 30.66 -21.67
CA ASN A 884 -5.35 29.51 -22.53
C ASN A 884 -5.90 28.17 -22.02
N ASN A 885 -7.01 28.18 -21.29
CA ASN A 885 -7.67 26.95 -20.85
C ASN A 885 -8.84 26.59 -21.77
N GLN A 886 -9.20 25.31 -21.81
CA GLN A 886 -10.31 24.78 -22.60
C GLN A 886 -11.18 23.89 -21.73
N LEU A 887 -12.47 24.17 -21.65
CA LEU A 887 -13.46 23.39 -20.89
C LEU A 887 -14.55 22.88 -21.83
N SER A 888 -14.71 21.56 -21.95
CA SER A 888 -15.72 20.93 -22.81
C SER A 888 -16.39 19.76 -22.07
N ASN A 889 -17.59 19.34 -22.48
CA ASN A 889 -18.23 18.07 -22.06
C ASN A 889 -18.28 17.78 -20.53
N THR A 890 -18.30 18.82 -19.70
CA THR A 890 -18.30 18.72 -18.24
C THR A 890 -19.69 18.89 -17.62
N VAL A 891 -20.03 18.07 -16.62
CA VAL A 891 -21.22 18.24 -15.79
C VAL A 891 -20.82 18.76 -14.41
N PHE A 892 -21.36 19.93 -14.04
CA PHE A 892 -21.26 20.51 -12.71
C PHE A 892 -22.57 20.33 -11.95
N LYS A 893 -22.56 19.61 -10.83
CA LYS A 893 -23.80 19.27 -10.14
C LYS A 893 -23.72 19.38 -8.61
N ASN A 894 -24.73 19.94 -7.96
CA ASN A 894 -24.88 19.93 -6.49
C ASN A 894 -23.67 20.49 -5.71
N ASN A 895 -22.82 21.33 -6.30
CA ASN A 895 -21.76 21.97 -5.54
C ASN A 895 -22.37 23.04 -4.62
N THR A 896 -21.80 23.22 -3.43
CA THR A 896 -22.31 24.17 -2.42
C THR A 896 -22.08 25.63 -2.79
N GLU A 897 -21.22 25.90 -3.77
CA GLU A 897 -21.03 27.23 -4.36
C GLU A 897 -21.46 27.23 -5.84
N TYR A 898 -20.66 27.81 -6.74
CA TYR A 898 -20.94 27.82 -8.17
C TYR A 898 -20.46 26.53 -8.83
N GLY A 899 -21.10 26.16 -9.95
CA GLY A 899 -20.57 25.09 -10.80
C GLY A 899 -19.18 25.47 -11.35
N LEU A 900 -19.06 26.69 -11.89
CA LEU A 900 -17.82 27.24 -12.45
C LEU A 900 -17.60 28.65 -11.92
N SER A 901 -16.38 28.96 -11.47
CA SER A 901 -15.97 30.27 -11.00
C SER A 901 -14.71 30.73 -11.76
N PHE A 902 -14.76 31.91 -12.35
CA PHE A 902 -13.61 32.62 -12.89
C PHE A 902 -13.24 33.78 -11.98
N LEU A 903 -11.97 33.82 -11.56
CA LEU A 903 -11.37 34.94 -10.84
C LEU A 903 -10.37 35.62 -11.77
N GLY A 904 -10.44 36.94 -11.91
CA GLY A 904 -9.44 37.67 -12.70
C GLY A 904 -9.77 37.87 -14.19
N LEU A 905 -10.91 37.36 -14.68
CA LEU A 905 -11.29 37.44 -16.09
C LEU A 905 -12.57 38.23 -16.31
N ASN A 906 -12.68 38.88 -17.47
CA ASN A 906 -13.95 39.43 -17.91
C ASN A 906 -14.84 38.35 -18.55
N ARG A 907 -16.12 38.67 -18.76
CA ARG A 907 -17.10 37.71 -19.30
C ARG A 907 -16.72 37.15 -20.67
N ILE A 908 -16.12 37.95 -21.55
CA ILE A 908 -15.75 37.52 -22.90
C ILE A 908 -14.59 36.51 -22.82
N GLU A 909 -13.60 36.78 -21.98
CA GLU A 909 -12.45 35.90 -21.74
C GLU A 909 -12.87 34.58 -21.10
N ALA A 910 -13.81 34.63 -20.14
CA ALA A 910 -14.42 33.45 -19.55
C ALA A 910 -15.19 32.62 -20.60
N ASP A 911 -16.04 33.26 -21.40
CA ASP A 911 -16.83 32.58 -22.43
C ASP A 911 -15.94 31.95 -23.53
N GLN A 912 -14.75 32.50 -23.81
CA GLN A 912 -13.78 31.93 -24.77
C GLN A 912 -13.15 30.60 -24.31
N GLN A 913 -13.16 30.34 -23.01
CA GLN A 913 -12.60 29.11 -22.43
C GLN A 913 -13.63 28.00 -22.29
N ILE A 914 -14.93 28.32 -22.44
CA ILE A 914 -16.03 27.36 -22.36
C ILE A 914 -16.44 26.92 -23.78
N ASN A 915 -16.30 25.62 -24.06
CA ASN A 915 -16.72 24.96 -25.30
C ASN A 915 -18.06 24.22 -25.14
N GLN A 916 -18.41 23.39 -26.12
CA GLN A 916 -19.68 22.64 -26.14
C GLN A 916 -19.75 21.57 -25.03
N GLY A 917 -20.98 21.24 -24.63
CA GLY A 917 -21.26 20.09 -23.75
C GLY A 917 -21.17 20.36 -22.25
N VAL A 918 -21.00 21.61 -21.82
CA VAL A 918 -21.00 21.96 -20.39
C VAL A 918 -22.43 22.07 -19.84
N THR A 919 -22.72 21.36 -18.74
CA THR A 919 -24.04 21.30 -18.10
C THR A 919 -23.96 21.68 -16.62
N TYR A 920 -24.92 22.46 -16.12
CA TYR A 920 -25.00 22.89 -14.72
C TYR A 920 -26.32 22.42 -14.11
N LEU A 921 -26.27 21.70 -12.98
CA LEU A 921 -27.43 21.12 -12.31
C LEU A 921 -27.37 21.46 -10.81
N ASP A 922 -28.33 22.23 -10.30
CA ASP A 922 -28.56 22.40 -8.85
C ASP A 922 -27.34 22.83 -8.01
N ASN A 923 -26.44 23.67 -8.57
CA ASN A 923 -25.34 24.29 -7.80
C ASN A 923 -25.88 25.47 -6.99
N SER A 924 -25.53 25.56 -5.71
CA SER A 924 -26.24 26.39 -4.73
C SER A 924 -26.13 27.90 -5.01
N PHE A 925 -24.97 28.40 -5.45
CA PHE A 925 -24.79 29.83 -5.77
C PHE A 925 -25.05 30.14 -7.26
N GLY A 926 -25.18 29.11 -8.09
CA GLY A 926 -25.56 29.23 -9.50
C GLY A 926 -24.59 28.53 -10.46
N ALA A 927 -24.84 28.71 -11.76
CA ALA A 927 -24.07 28.03 -12.81
C ALA A 927 -22.63 28.56 -12.91
N VAL A 928 -22.48 29.87 -13.11
CA VAL A 928 -21.20 30.51 -13.39
C VAL A 928 -21.06 31.79 -12.58
N ALA A 929 -19.96 31.92 -11.83
CA ALA A 929 -19.47 33.18 -11.28
C ALA A 929 -18.32 33.70 -12.13
N ILE A 930 -18.35 34.99 -12.46
CA ILE A 930 -17.24 35.69 -13.10
C ILE A 930 -17.00 36.93 -12.27
N ALA A 931 -15.95 36.88 -11.47
CA ALA A 931 -15.43 38.04 -10.78
C ALA A 931 -14.49 38.77 -11.77
N PRO A 932 -14.89 39.95 -12.31
CA PRO A 932 -13.97 40.75 -13.10
C PRO A 932 -12.70 40.99 -12.27
N GLY A 933 -11.53 40.94 -12.92
CA GLY A 933 -10.22 40.95 -12.28
C GLY A 933 -9.81 42.23 -11.56
N TRP A 934 -10.71 42.82 -10.78
CA TRP A 934 -10.49 43.99 -9.94
C TRP A 934 -10.82 43.65 -8.49
N ALA A 935 -10.04 42.75 -7.88
CA ALA A 935 -10.18 42.39 -6.48
C ALA A 935 -8.83 42.59 -5.79
N ASN A 936 -8.46 43.87 -5.64
CA ASN A 936 -7.34 44.24 -4.79
C ASN A 936 -7.88 44.51 -3.36
N LEU A 937 -7.00 44.46 -2.36
CA LEU A 937 -7.09 45.15 -1.06
C LEU A 937 -7.12 46.68 -1.24
N SER A 938 -7.67 47.18 -2.34
CA SER A 938 -7.89 48.60 -2.59
C SER A 938 -9.35 48.90 -2.33
N LEU A 939 -9.63 50.08 -1.80
CA LEU A 939 -11.00 50.54 -1.69
C LEU A 939 -11.54 50.79 -3.11
N SER A 940 -12.63 50.13 -3.50
CA SER A 940 -13.28 50.39 -4.79
C SER A 940 -14.48 51.31 -4.60
N LYS A 941 -14.58 52.37 -5.43
CA LYS A 941 -15.75 53.24 -5.43
C LYS A 941 -16.89 52.56 -6.19
N GLU A 942 -18.06 52.46 -5.58
CA GLU A 942 -19.24 51.92 -6.26
C GLU A 942 -19.77 52.91 -7.31
N ILE A 943 -20.32 52.37 -8.41
CA ILE A 943 -20.88 53.15 -9.51
C ILE A 943 -22.15 53.87 -8.98
N ASP A 944 -21.99 55.15 -8.62
CA ASP A 944 -23.00 56.18 -8.27
C ASP A 944 -23.24 56.64 -6.82
N THR A 945 -22.52 56.27 -5.76
CA THR A 945 -22.83 56.84 -4.41
C THR A 945 -21.69 56.91 -3.39
N ASN A 946 -22.01 57.53 -2.24
CA ASN A 946 -21.27 57.78 -1.00
C ASN A 946 -20.68 56.53 -0.27
N SER A 947 -20.23 55.50 -0.99
CA SER A 947 -19.74 54.23 -0.43
C SER A 947 -18.44 53.73 -1.08
N PHE A 948 -17.78 52.76 -0.44
CA PHE A 948 -16.65 51.99 -0.99
C PHE A 948 -16.74 50.51 -0.61
N SER A 949 -16.08 49.62 -1.36
CA SER A 949 -16.04 48.18 -1.08
C SER A 949 -14.62 47.67 -0.77
N VAL A 950 -14.56 46.59 0.02
CA VAL A 950 -13.35 45.75 0.26
C VAL A 950 -13.64 44.31 -0.18
N ALA A 951 -12.69 43.69 -0.87
CA ALA A 951 -12.88 42.40 -1.56
C ALA A 951 -12.57 41.16 -0.70
N SER A 952 -12.02 41.36 0.48
CA SER A 952 -11.63 40.34 1.47
C SER A 952 -11.60 40.96 2.86
N ASP A 953 -11.59 40.13 3.89
CA ASP A 953 -11.35 40.56 5.26
C ASP A 953 -9.98 41.26 5.37
N THR A 954 -9.97 42.49 5.89
CA THR A 954 -8.76 43.34 5.96
C THR A 954 -8.78 44.23 7.19
N ASP A 955 -7.64 44.80 7.57
CA ASP A 955 -7.60 45.92 8.52
C ASP A 955 -7.80 47.26 7.81
N ILE A 956 -8.62 48.12 8.40
CA ILE A 956 -8.83 49.50 7.96
C ILE A 956 -8.39 50.49 9.03
N SER A 957 -7.58 51.46 8.63
CA SER A 957 -7.18 52.61 9.44
C SER A 957 -8.06 53.81 9.14
N LEU A 958 -8.38 54.58 10.18
CA LEU A 958 -9.07 55.87 10.07
C LEU A 958 -8.19 56.97 10.68
N LEU A 959 -8.06 58.08 9.96
CA LEU A 959 -7.40 59.32 10.39
C LEU A 959 -8.38 60.49 10.30
N ARG A 960 -8.49 61.29 11.37
CA ARG A 960 -9.23 62.56 11.34
C ARG A 960 -8.29 63.69 10.92
N GLN A 961 -8.61 64.41 9.85
CA GLN A 961 -7.71 65.37 9.20
C GLN A 961 -8.20 66.84 9.27
N ASP A 962 -9.44 67.09 9.67
CA ASP A 962 -9.95 68.45 9.87
C ASP A 962 -9.36 69.12 11.12
N THR A 963 -9.41 70.45 11.17
CA THR A 963 -8.97 71.25 12.32
C THR A 963 -10.14 71.72 13.20
N SER A 964 -11.31 71.09 13.12
CA SER A 964 -12.51 71.50 13.85
C SER A 964 -12.43 71.04 15.31
N ASP A 965 -12.76 71.92 16.25
CA ASP A 965 -12.85 71.57 17.67
C ASP A 965 -14.13 70.77 18.03
N ALA A 966 -14.96 70.44 17.04
CA ALA A 966 -16.15 69.62 17.22
C ALA A 966 -15.79 68.18 17.63
N VAL A 967 -16.56 67.63 18.58
CA VAL A 967 -16.52 66.21 18.94
C VAL A 967 -17.39 65.43 17.95
N VAL A 968 -16.76 64.52 17.20
CA VAL A 968 -17.40 63.75 16.13
C VAL A 968 -17.13 62.25 16.32
N ASN A 969 -18.18 61.44 16.23
CA ASN A 969 -18.08 59.98 16.21
C ASN A 969 -18.23 59.48 14.77
N PHE A 970 -17.18 58.84 14.25
CA PHE A 970 -17.13 58.23 12.92
C PHE A 970 -17.43 56.73 13.02
N GLY A 971 -17.92 56.17 11.92
CA GLY A 971 -18.11 54.74 11.74
C GLY A 971 -18.21 54.35 10.27
N LEU A 972 -18.36 53.05 10.04
CA LEU A 972 -18.64 52.47 8.73
C LEU A 972 -19.93 51.66 8.81
N GLN A 973 -20.92 52.00 8.00
CA GLN A 973 -22.17 51.24 7.91
C GLN A 973 -22.07 50.19 6.81
N SER A 974 -22.27 48.91 7.16
CA SER A 974 -22.38 47.81 6.20
C SER A 974 -23.63 47.98 5.35
N GLN A 975 -23.49 47.97 4.03
CA GLN A 975 -24.64 48.10 3.11
C GLN A 975 -25.52 46.84 3.10
N SER A 976 -24.94 45.65 3.32
CA SER A 976 -25.66 44.38 3.32
C SER A 976 -26.45 44.14 4.61
N THR A 977 -25.92 44.53 5.77
CA THR A 977 -26.54 44.26 7.08
C THR A 977 -27.15 45.49 7.75
N GLY A 978 -26.79 46.70 7.33
CA GLY A 978 -27.17 47.96 7.95
C GLY A 978 -26.46 48.27 9.28
N THR A 979 -25.60 47.36 9.75
CA THR A 979 -24.86 47.47 11.00
C THR A 979 -23.76 48.54 10.90
N ILE A 980 -23.58 49.34 11.95
CA ILE A 980 -22.52 50.36 12.01
C ILE A 980 -21.36 49.79 12.83
N LEU A 981 -20.16 49.77 12.24
CA LEU A 981 -18.90 49.58 12.92
C LEU A 981 -18.43 50.95 13.48
N PRO A 982 -18.50 51.19 14.80
CA PRO A 982 -18.06 52.45 15.39
C PRO A 982 -16.53 52.52 15.44
N LEU A 983 -15.96 53.68 15.10
CA LEU A 983 -14.52 53.86 15.03
C LEU A 983 -13.99 54.95 15.98
N THR A 984 -14.79 55.88 16.49
CA THR A 984 -14.28 57.05 17.25
C THR A 984 -15.24 57.55 18.36
N PRO A 985 -14.82 58.49 19.25
CA PRO A 985 -14.28 59.82 18.92
C PRO A 985 -12.74 59.94 18.82
N LEU A 986 -12.27 60.76 17.87
CA LEU A 986 -10.86 61.04 17.56
C LEU A 986 -10.61 62.54 17.61
N GLU A 987 -9.44 62.92 18.13
CA GLU A 987 -8.99 64.31 18.19
C GLU A 987 -8.77 64.88 16.78
N ALA A 988 -9.10 66.16 16.60
CA ALA A 988 -8.88 66.87 15.35
C ALA A 988 -7.39 67.14 15.10
N ALA A 989 -7.03 67.31 13.83
CA ALA A 989 -5.70 67.73 13.44
C ALA A 989 -5.44 69.18 13.87
N SER A 990 -4.18 69.54 14.11
CA SER A 990 -3.80 70.94 14.30
C SER A 990 -3.64 71.63 12.95
N SER A 991 -3.73 72.96 12.90
CA SER A 991 -3.39 73.71 11.68
C SER A 991 -1.93 73.57 11.26
N GLN A 992 -1.06 73.04 12.12
CA GLN A 992 0.36 72.77 11.86
C GLN A 992 0.61 71.34 11.38
N SER A 993 -0.33 70.40 11.58
CA SER A 993 -0.24 69.00 11.18
C SER A 993 -0.04 68.81 9.68
N LEU A 994 0.65 67.75 9.27
CA LEU A 994 0.85 67.44 7.85
C LEU A 994 -0.50 67.27 7.13
N ASN A 995 -0.60 67.83 5.94
CA ASN A 995 -1.76 67.64 5.07
C ASN A 995 -1.29 67.73 3.62
N LEU A 996 -2.20 67.40 2.70
CA LEU A 996 -1.83 67.36 1.30
C LEU A 996 -1.41 68.74 0.76
N GLU A 997 -2.06 69.82 1.18
CA GLU A 997 -1.73 71.19 0.76
C GLU A 997 -0.25 71.49 1.07
N LYS A 998 0.24 71.18 2.26
CA LYS A 998 1.63 71.39 2.66
C LYS A 998 2.62 70.51 1.89
N ILE A 999 2.22 69.31 1.50
CA ILE A 999 3.06 68.42 0.66
C ILE A 999 3.19 69.00 -0.75
N VAL A 1000 2.08 69.49 -1.33
CA VAL A 1000 2.03 70.04 -2.69
C VAL A 1000 2.71 71.41 -2.76
N GLU A 1001 2.50 72.27 -1.76
CA GLU A 1001 3.13 73.61 -1.66
C GLU A 1001 4.59 73.56 -1.20
N ASN A 1002 5.12 72.37 -0.98
CA ASN A 1002 6.49 72.13 -0.52
C ASN A 1002 6.83 72.80 0.84
N THR A 1003 5.83 72.88 1.73
CA THR A 1003 5.95 73.38 3.11
C THR A 1003 5.90 72.28 4.17
N TRP A 1004 5.80 71.01 3.76
CA TRP A 1004 5.83 69.79 4.60
C TRP A 1004 6.94 69.78 5.66
N SER A 1005 8.12 70.33 5.35
CA SER A 1005 9.23 70.38 6.32
C SER A 1005 8.97 71.23 7.57
N GLN A 1006 7.87 71.99 7.59
CA GLN A 1006 7.44 72.81 8.73
C GLN A 1006 6.53 72.04 9.70
N THR A 1007 6.18 70.79 9.37
CA THR A 1007 5.26 69.97 10.19
C THR A 1007 5.99 69.02 11.13
N GLU A 1008 7.34 69.08 11.15
CA GLU A 1008 8.22 68.30 12.03
C GLU A 1008 7.75 68.36 13.49
N GLY A 1009 7.54 67.21 14.11
CA GLY A 1009 7.10 67.07 15.50
C GLY A 1009 5.63 67.40 15.74
N VAL A 1010 4.82 67.53 14.69
CA VAL A 1010 3.39 67.86 14.78
C VAL A 1010 2.51 66.72 14.26
N ALA A 1011 1.96 65.96 15.21
CA ALA A 1011 1.09 64.82 14.94
C ALA A 1011 -0.07 65.12 13.96
N LEU A 1012 -0.41 64.15 13.12
CA LEU A 1012 -1.40 64.27 12.03
C LEU A 1012 -2.86 64.47 12.45
N GLY A 1013 -3.22 64.13 13.69
CA GLY A 1013 -4.59 64.06 14.19
C GLY A 1013 -4.88 62.70 14.83
N GLY A 1014 -6.07 62.52 15.41
CA GLY A 1014 -6.46 61.25 16.02
C GLY A 1014 -6.59 60.12 15.00
N ARG A 1015 -6.19 58.90 15.37
CA ARG A 1015 -6.22 57.69 14.52
C ARG A 1015 -6.72 56.45 15.26
N ILE A 1016 -7.29 55.51 14.49
CA ILE A 1016 -7.63 54.16 14.94
C ILE A 1016 -7.42 53.16 13.80
N SER A 1017 -7.26 51.86 14.11
CA SER A 1017 -7.33 50.78 13.13
C SER A 1017 -8.17 49.63 13.69
N THR A 1018 -8.89 48.94 12.81
CA THR A 1018 -9.73 47.80 13.19
C THR A 1018 -9.91 46.86 12.00
N ALA A 1019 -10.22 45.60 12.27
CA ALA A 1019 -10.66 44.66 11.25
C ALA A 1019 -11.97 45.12 10.59
N LEU A 1020 -12.08 44.89 9.29
CA LEU A 1020 -13.20 45.16 8.41
C LEU A 1020 -13.46 43.93 7.55
N ALA A 1021 -14.68 43.40 7.62
CA ALA A 1021 -15.06 42.25 6.81
C ALA A 1021 -15.26 42.63 5.34
N GLU A 1022 -15.15 41.65 4.46
CA GLU A 1022 -15.46 41.81 3.04
C GLU A 1022 -16.86 42.42 2.81
N GLY A 1023 -16.99 43.27 1.79
CA GLY A 1023 -18.27 43.87 1.39
C GLY A 1023 -18.23 45.39 1.21
N THR A 1024 -19.42 45.98 1.06
CA THR A 1024 -19.60 47.41 0.78
C THR A 1024 -19.97 48.22 2.02
N TRP A 1025 -19.31 49.36 2.20
CA TRP A 1025 -19.33 50.17 3.40
C TRP A 1025 -19.59 51.66 3.10
N ILE A 1026 -20.37 52.32 3.97
CA ILE A 1026 -20.72 53.74 3.89
C ILE A 1026 -20.07 54.49 5.06
N PRO A 1027 -19.22 55.51 4.83
CA PRO A 1027 -18.73 56.39 5.89
C PRO A 1027 -19.88 57.14 6.56
N VAL A 1028 -19.94 57.07 7.88
CA VAL A 1028 -20.93 57.79 8.69
C VAL A 1028 -20.25 58.60 9.78
N ALA A 1029 -20.79 59.77 10.09
CA ALA A 1029 -20.34 60.62 11.18
C ALA A 1029 -21.53 61.19 11.95
N THR A 1030 -21.39 61.32 13.27
CA THR A 1030 -22.40 61.92 14.15
C THR A 1030 -21.78 62.97 15.07
N ASP A 1031 -22.53 64.03 15.38
CA ASP A 1031 -22.13 65.02 16.37
C ASP A 1031 -22.22 64.46 17.81
N GLN A 1032 -21.76 65.25 18.80
CA GLN A 1032 -21.83 64.90 20.23
C GLN A 1032 -23.24 64.59 20.76
N ASN A 1033 -24.30 64.97 20.05
CA ASN A 1033 -25.70 64.72 20.41
C ASN A 1033 -26.30 63.52 19.65
N GLY A 1034 -25.52 62.86 18.79
CA GLY A 1034 -25.95 61.73 17.96
C GLY A 1034 -26.67 62.12 16.66
N ASN A 1035 -26.64 63.40 16.24
CA ASN A 1035 -27.18 63.81 14.95
C ASN A 1035 -26.22 63.43 13.83
N VAL A 1036 -26.74 62.84 12.74
CA VAL A 1036 -25.94 62.46 11.56
C VAL A 1036 -25.46 63.70 10.81
N LEU A 1037 -24.16 63.74 10.51
CA LEU A 1037 -23.56 64.74 9.63
C LEU A 1037 -23.70 64.29 8.18
N ASP A 1038 -24.11 65.19 7.29
CA ASP A 1038 -24.28 64.87 5.86
C ASP A 1038 -22.92 64.62 5.21
N LEU A 1039 -22.74 63.47 4.57
CA LEU A 1039 -21.55 63.18 3.75
C LEU A 1039 -21.64 63.99 2.45
N GLN A 1040 -20.81 65.03 2.35
CA GLN A 1040 -20.79 65.98 1.24
C GLN A 1040 -19.91 65.52 0.08
N ASN A 1041 -18.83 64.80 0.36
CA ASN A 1041 -17.91 64.27 -0.64
C ASN A 1041 -17.23 62.99 -0.17
N LEU A 1042 -17.02 62.05 -1.10
CA LEU A 1042 -16.20 60.86 -0.89
C LEU A 1042 -15.27 60.67 -2.10
N SER A 1043 -13.97 60.87 -1.87
CA SER A 1043 -12.91 60.77 -2.88
C SER A 1043 -12.02 59.57 -2.59
N LEU A 1044 -11.74 58.74 -3.60
CA LEU A 1044 -10.88 57.57 -3.47
C LEU A 1044 -9.62 57.73 -4.33
N ALA A 1045 -8.47 57.27 -3.82
CA ALA A 1045 -7.25 57.05 -4.60
C ALA A 1045 -6.44 55.91 -3.98
N GLY A 1046 -6.08 54.93 -4.83
CA GLY A 1046 -5.35 53.73 -4.42
C GLY A 1046 -6.08 52.97 -3.31
N ASN A 1047 -5.39 52.80 -2.18
CA ASN A 1047 -5.87 52.13 -0.97
C ASN A 1047 -6.64 53.05 0.01
N SER A 1048 -7.00 54.28 -0.37
CA SER A 1048 -7.55 55.28 0.56
C SER A 1048 -8.82 55.97 0.07
N ALA A 1049 -9.69 56.35 1.02
CA ALA A 1049 -10.95 57.04 0.83
C ALA A 1049 -11.05 58.23 1.80
N THR A 1050 -11.14 59.45 1.26
CA THR A 1050 -11.34 60.68 2.03
C THR A 1050 -12.82 61.08 2.02
N ALA A 1051 -13.46 61.04 3.18
CA ALA A 1051 -14.83 61.47 3.42
C ALA A 1051 -14.86 62.89 4.00
N THR A 1052 -15.66 63.78 3.40
CA THR A 1052 -15.91 65.15 3.88
C THR A 1052 -17.37 65.29 4.29
N PHE A 1053 -17.63 65.57 5.55
CA PHE A 1053 -18.98 65.75 6.11
C PHE A 1053 -19.30 67.24 6.32
N SER A 1054 -20.58 67.53 6.59
CA SER A 1054 -21.04 68.88 6.89
C SER A 1054 -20.24 69.51 8.05
N GLY A 1055 -19.88 70.80 7.89
CA GLY A 1055 -18.97 71.50 8.80
C GLY A 1055 -17.48 71.30 8.49
N ASP A 1056 -17.16 70.87 7.26
CA ASP A 1056 -15.80 70.60 6.77
C ASP A 1056 -15.03 69.56 7.59
N ILE A 1057 -15.75 68.65 8.25
CA ILE A 1057 -15.18 67.53 9.00
C ILE A 1057 -14.63 66.49 8.02
N GLN A 1058 -13.37 66.09 8.18
CA GLN A 1058 -12.68 65.21 7.23
C GLN A 1058 -12.09 63.98 7.90
N ALA A 1059 -12.38 62.83 7.32
CA ALA A 1059 -11.90 61.52 7.74
C ALA A 1059 -11.29 60.77 6.55
N VAL A 1060 -10.09 60.22 6.73
CA VAL A 1060 -9.39 59.41 5.73
C VAL A 1060 -9.38 57.96 6.20
N TYR A 1061 -9.97 57.09 5.40
CA TYR A 1061 -9.99 55.64 5.59
C TYR A 1061 -8.95 55.01 4.66
N SER A 1062 -8.15 54.07 5.15
CA SER A 1062 -7.08 53.44 4.37
C SER A 1062 -6.83 52.00 4.77
N VAL A 1063 -6.52 51.13 3.81
CA VAL A 1063 -6.15 49.72 4.03
C VAL A 1063 -4.68 49.48 3.63
N GLY A 1064 -4.10 48.33 3.96
CA GLY A 1064 -2.68 48.05 3.68
C GLY A 1064 -2.31 48.02 2.18
N GLY A 1065 -1.05 48.36 1.86
CA GLY A 1065 -0.52 48.40 0.48
C GLY A 1065 -0.62 49.78 -0.18
N THR A 1066 -0.34 49.91 -1.48
CA THR A 1066 -0.50 51.17 -2.23
C THR A 1066 -1.88 51.29 -2.86
N GLY A 1067 -2.52 50.16 -3.15
CA GLY A 1067 -3.58 50.08 -4.15
C GLY A 1067 -3.07 50.49 -5.53
N VAL A 1068 -3.78 50.10 -6.59
CA VAL A 1068 -3.29 50.31 -7.96
C VAL A 1068 -3.06 51.79 -8.24
N LEU A 1069 -1.83 52.10 -8.62
CA LEU A 1069 -1.51 53.29 -9.40
C LEU A 1069 -1.88 53.02 -10.85
N ALA A 1070 -2.60 53.96 -11.45
CA ALA A 1070 -2.97 54.05 -12.86
C ALA A 1070 -4.36 53.51 -13.23
N THR A 1071 -5.28 54.45 -13.39
CA THR A 1071 -6.25 54.41 -14.48
C THR A 1071 -5.51 54.18 -15.81
N ALA A 1072 -5.89 53.13 -16.54
CA ALA A 1072 -5.74 53.00 -18.00
C ALA A 1072 -4.32 53.13 -18.59
N ALA A 1073 -3.37 52.29 -18.19
CA ALA A 1073 -2.22 52.01 -19.05
C ALA A 1073 -2.55 50.83 -19.98
N GLU A 1074 -2.50 51.04 -21.30
CA GLU A 1074 -2.66 49.98 -22.33
C GLU A 1074 -1.55 48.91 -22.26
N GLU A 1075 -0.48 49.18 -21.52
CA GLU A 1075 0.71 48.34 -21.40
C GLU A 1075 0.75 47.59 -20.05
N PRO A 1076 1.16 46.31 -20.02
CA PRO A 1076 1.18 45.47 -18.82
C PRO A 1076 2.26 45.90 -17.79
N VAL A 1077 3.20 46.76 -18.18
CA VAL A 1077 4.26 47.30 -17.31
C VAL A 1077 4.34 48.81 -17.48
N ALA A 1078 4.14 49.56 -16.40
CA ALA A 1078 4.26 51.01 -16.34
C ALA A 1078 5.61 51.42 -15.72
N ARG A 1079 6.27 52.42 -16.31
CA ARG A 1079 7.39 53.12 -15.68
C ARG A 1079 6.85 54.25 -14.81
N VAL A 1080 7.19 54.24 -13.54
CA VAL A 1080 6.73 55.20 -12.54
C VAL A 1080 7.91 56.07 -12.13
N THR A 1081 7.72 57.39 -12.18
CA THR A 1081 8.63 58.38 -11.59
C THR A 1081 7.99 58.90 -10.30
N ALA A 1082 8.49 58.45 -9.15
CA ALA A 1082 8.01 58.87 -7.84
C ALA A 1082 8.83 60.07 -7.33
N THR A 1083 8.16 61.05 -6.73
CA THR A 1083 8.82 62.14 -5.99
C THR A 1083 9.03 61.72 -4.55
N ILE A 1084 10.28 61.72 -4.10
CA ILE A 1084 10.66 61.42 -2.72
C ILE A 1084 11.02 62.72 -2.00
N ARG A 1085 10.61 62.85 -0.74
CA ARG A 1085 10.99 63.95 0.15
C ARG A 1085 11.43 63.37 1.49
N ARG A 1086 12.52 63.86 2.06
CA ARG A 1086 13.11 63.27 3.26
C ARG A 1086 13.32 64.30 4.37
N LEU A 1087 12.66 64.12 5.51
CA LEU A 1087 12.82 64.90 6.74
C LEU A 1087 13.41 64.12 7.90
N GLY A 1088 13.39 62.78 7.87
CA GLY A 1088 13.78 61.96 9.01
C GLY A 1088 15.27 61.98 9.33
N GLY A 1089 15.59 61.68 10.60
CA GLY A 1089 16.96 61.72 11.13
C GLY A 1089 17.85 60.54 10.71
N PHE A 1090 17.24 59.43 10.25
CA PHE A 1090 17.92 58.18 9.88
C PHE A 1090 18.18 58.06 8.37
N ASP A 1091 19.26 57.36 7.98
CA ASP A 1091 19.59 56.98 6.60
C ASP A 1091 18.74 55.81 6.11
N ASN A 1092 17.41 56.01 6.07
CA ASN A 1092 16.45 55.02 5.63
C ASN A 1092 16.54 54.77 4.12
N GLY A 1093 16.50 53.49 3.74
CA GLY A 1093 16.24 53.01 2.39
C GLY A 1093 14.75 52.69 2.18
N LEU A 1094 14.37 52.49 0.93
CA LEU A 1094 13.01 52.18 0.49
C LEU A 1094 13.03 50.94 -0.41
N ALA A 1095 12.09 50.02 -0.22
CA ALA A 1095 11.88 48.92 -1.17
C ALA A 1095 10.40 48.82 -1.57
N ILE A 1096 10.14 48.52 -2.85
CA ILE A 1096 8.79 48.37 -3.40
C ILE A 1096 8.62 46.93 -3.86
N TYR A 1097 7.73 46.20 -3.19
CA TYR A 1097 7.52 44.78 -3.43
C TYR A 1097 6.13 44.50 -3.98
N GLU A 1098 6.03 43.48 -4.80
CA GLU A 1098 4.78 42.98 -5.32
C GLU A 1098 4.13 42.05 -4.31
N SER A 1099 2.83 42.21 -4.13
CA SER A 1099 2.03 41.41 -3.19
C SER A 1099 0.77 40.93 -3.87
N ASP A 1100 0.26 39.79 -3.42
CA ASP A 1100 -1.04 39.28 -3.83
C ASP A 1100 -2.09 40.38 -3.69
N PRO A 1101 -2.86 40.65 -4.76
CA PRO A 1101 -3.79 41.76 -4.72
C PRO A 1101 -4.90 41.59 -3.68
N LEU A 1102 -5.36 40.36 -3.39
CA LEU A 1102 -6.50 40.11 -2.51
C LEU A 1102 -6.13 39.99 -1.02
N THR A 1103 -4.93 39.49 -0.73
CA THR A 1103 -4.52 39.11 0.62
C THR A 1103 -3.29 39.87 1.11
N GLY A 1104 -2.60 40.58 0.21
CA GLY A 1104 -1.33 41.23 0.52
C GLY A 1104 -0.20 40.22 0.72
N ALA A 1105 -0.42 38.93 0.41
CA ALA A 1105 0.55 37.89 0.61
C ALA A 1105 1.78 38.06 -0.28
N VAL A 1106 2.94 37.65 0.22
CA VAL A 1106 4.17 37.56 -0.57
C VAL A 1106 4.72 36.16 -0.43
N ASN A 1107 4.94 35.47 -1.55
CA ASN A 1107 5.39 34.07 -1.55
C ASN A 1107 4.51 33.16 -0.66
N ASN A 1108 3.19 33.33 -0.74
CA ASN A 1108 2.17 32.63 0.07
C ASN A 1108 2.19 32.92 1.58
N LEU A 1109 2.96 33.90 2.05
CA LEU A 1109 2.92 34.37 3.45
C LEU A 1109 1.98 35.57 3.54
N LEU A 1110 0.98 35.52 4.44
CA LEU A 1110 0.09 36.63 4.74
C LEU A 1110 0.81 37.70 5.58
N PRO A 1111 0.40 38.97 5.51
CA PRO A 1111 0.85 39.98 6.46
C PRO A 1111 0.59 39.51 7.91
N GLY A 1112 1.65 39.43 8.72
CA GLY A 1112 1.62 38.89 10.09
C GLY A 1112 2.23 37.50 10.23
N ASP A 1113 2.39 36.77 9.13
CA ASP A 1113 3.10 35.49 9.14
C ASP A 1113 4.60 35.69 9.41
N ALA A 1114 5.18 34.73 10.14
CA ALA A 1114 6.60 34.69 10.40
C ALA A 1114 7.39 34.65 9.07
N GLY A 1115 8.27 35.63 8.85
CA GLY A 1115 9.09 35.73 7.65
C GLY A 1115 8.54 36.61 6.54
N TYR A 1116 7.32 37.17 6.68
CA TYR A 1116 6.70 38.03 5.67
C TYR A 1116 7.59 39.20 5.24
N LEU A 1117 8.15 39.96 6.19
CA LEU A 1117 8.98 41.14 5.90
C LEU A 1117 10.23 40.78 5.07
N GLN A 1118 10.83 39.62 5.34
CA GLN A 1118 11.99 39.14 4.59
C GLN A 1118 11.59 38.71 3.18
N ALA A 1119 10.47 37.98 3.03
CA ALA A 1119 9.94 37.59 1.73
C ALA A 1119 9.60 38.82 0.86
N ALA A 1120 9.04 39.87 1.47
CA ALA A 1120 8.77 41.14 0.82
C ALA A 1120 10.06 41.85 0.35
N LEU A 1121 11.11 41.88 1.18
CA LEU A 1121 12.40 42.43 0.80
C LEU A 1121 13.03 41.64 -0.37
N ASP A 1122 12.98 40.31 -0.30
CA ASP A 1122 13.53 39.43 -1.34
C ASP A 1122 12.76 39.59 -2.66
N ASN A 1123 11.44 39.74 -2.62
CA ASN A 1123 10.62 40.07 -3.79
C ASN A 1123 11.06 41.40 -4.43
N ALA A 1124 11.23 42.46 -3.63
CA ALA A 1124 11.70 43.75 -4.14
C ALA A 1124 13.12 43.67 -4.75
N LYS A 1125 14.02 42.88 -4.17
CA LYS A 1125 15.37 42.63 -4.69
C LYS A 1125 15.35 41.94 -6.04
N GLN A 1126 14.52 40.91 -6.19
CA GLN A 1126 14.39 40.17 -7.46
C GLN A 1126 13.90 41.08 -8.60
N ALA A 1127 13.12 42.12 -8.27
CA ALA A 1127 12.58 43.06 -9.23
C ALA A 1127 13.40 44.36 -9.40
N ASP A 1128 14.58 44.48 -8.78
CA ASP A 1128 15.43 45.69 -8.79
C ASP A 1128 14.69 46.96 -8.30
N ARG A 1129 13.87 46.81 -7.25
CA ARG A 1129 13.06 47.88 -6.65
C ARG A 1129 13.48 48.25 -5.23
N VAL A 1130 14.77 48.08 -4.93
CA VAL A 1130 15.38 48.48 -3.65
C VAL A 1130 16.24 49.72 -3.85
N PHE A 1131 15.92 50.77 -3.11
CA PHE A 1131 16.59 52.07 -3.15
C PHE A 1131 17.27 52.31 -1.81
N SER A 1132 18.60 52.23 -1.81
CA SER A 1132 19.40 52.58 -0.63
C SER A 1132 19.26 54.07 -0.29
N ALA A 1133 19.56 54.45 0.95
CA ALA A 1133 19.53 55.86 1.38
C ALA A 1133 20.35 56.80 0.49
N SER A 1134 21.44 56.30 -0.11
CA SER A 1134 22.29 57.06 -1.04
C SER A 1134 21.63 57.36 -2.39
N GLN A 1135 20.59 56.61 -2.76
CA GLN A 1135 19.78 56.81 -3.97
C GLN A 1135 18.57 57.71 -3.71
N LEU A 1136 18.30 58.07 -2.45
CA LEU A 1136 17.22 58.95 -2.03
C LEU A 1136 17.75 60.40 -1.79
N PRO A 1137 16.89 61.43 -1.84
CA PRO A 1137 17.29 62.80 -1.53
C PRO A 1137 17.79 62.95 -0.09
N GLY A 1138 18.68 63.91 0.16
CA GLY A 1138 19.19 64.19 1.51
C GLY A 1138 18.18 64.86 2.45
N TYR A 1139 18.56 65.05 3.71
CA TYR A 1139 17.74 65.73 4.72
C TYR A 1139 17.23 67.10 4.25
N LYS A 1140 15.92 67.34 4.36
CA LYS A 1140 15.19 68.53 3.87
C LYS A 1140 15.27 68.74 2.34
N GLN A 1141 15.53 67.68 1.59
CA GLN A 1141 15.55 67.73 0.13
C GLN A 1141 14.43 66.88 -0.47
N SER A 1142 14.13 67.20 -1.72
CA SER A 1142 13.21 66.45 -2.57
C SER A 1142 14.00 65.93 -3.79
N GLY A 1143 13.66 64.73 -4.25
CA GLY A 1143 14.28 64.07 -5.40
C GLY A 1143 13.28 63.14 -6.08
N THR A 1144 13.73 62.39 -7.08
CA THR A 1144 12.89 61.43 -7.81
C THR A 1144 13.56 60.08 -7.92
N ILE A 1145 12.78 59.01 -7.84
CA ILE A 1145 13.20 57.65 -8.18
C ILE A 1145 12.34 57.11 -9.32
N ASP A 1146 12.94 56.31 -10.19
CA ASP A 1146 12.25 55.63 -11.28
C ASP A 1146 12.22 54.12 -11.03
N PHE A 1147 11.08 53.48 -11.27
CA PHE A 1147 10.95 52.03 -11.25
C PHE A 1147 9.86 51.55 -12.20
N THR A 1148 9.81 50.24 -12.43
CA THR A 1148 8.75 49.61 -13.23
C THR A 1148 7.82 48.80 -12.34
N VAL A 1149 6.53 48.92 -12.61
CA VAL A 1149 5.47 48.14 -11.98
C VAL A 1149 4.63 47.45 -13.05
N SER A 1150 4.26 46.20 -12.82
CA SER A 1150 3.09 45.60 -13.46
C SER A 1150 1.84 46.41 -13.10
N THR A 1151 1.02 46.72 -14.10
CA THR A 1151 -0.28 47.40 -13.94
C THR A 1151 -1.37 46.44 -13.45
N GLN A 1152 -1.06 45.14 -13.36
CA GLN A 1152 -1.97 44.08 -12.96
C GLN A 1152 -1.73 43.59 -11.52
N SER A 1153 -0.72 44.13 -10.84
CA SER A 1153 -0.31 43.67 -9.51
C SER A 1153 -0.54 44.75 -8.44
N ASN A 1154 -0.66 44.32 -7.19
CA ASN A 1154 -0.66 45.23 -6.04
C ASN A 1154 0.75 45.33 -5.45
N TYR A 1155 1.03 46.44 -4.77
CA TYR A 1155 2.36 46.71 -4.21
C TYR A 1155 2.29 47.09 -2.74
N GLY A 1156 3.27 46.62 -1.99
CA GLY A 1156 3.62 47.12 -0.67
C GLY A 1156 4.90 47.95 -0.72
N ILE A 1157 5.09 48.76 0.32
CA ILE A 1157 6.30 49.55 0.53
C ILE A 1157 6.96 49.08 1.82
N LEU A 1158 8.28 48.87 1.76
CA LEU A 1158 9.12 48.63 2.92
C LEU A 1158 10.03 49.83 3.17
N ILE A 1159 10.18 50.20 4.43
CA ILE A 1159 11.32 50.99 4.90
C ILE A 1159 12.41 50.03 5.38
N ILE A 1160 13.64 50.30 4.94
CA ILE A 1160 14.88 49.66 5.41
C ILE A 1160 15.59 50.67 6.30
N VAL A 1161 15.66 50.39 7.59
CA VAL A 1161 16.02 51.40 8.60
C VAL A 1161 17.52 51.54 8.68
N ASP A 1162 18.05 52.75 8.47
CA ASP A 1162 19.50 53.01 8.48
C ASP A 1162 20.32 52.07 7.56
N GLY A 1163 19.67 51.50 6.54
CA GLY A 1163 20.23 50.47 5.66
C GLY A 1163 20.35 49.07 6.26
N ASP A 1164 19.86 48.82 7.47
CA ASP A 1164 19.82 47.50 8.11
C ASP A 1164 18.61 46.70 7.61
N GLU A 1165 18.88 45.70 6.76
CA GLU A 1165 17.87 44.81 6.19
C GLU A 1165 17.20 43.88 7.23
N SER A 1166 17.68 43.84 8.46
CA SER A 1166 17.01 43.13 9.56
C SER A 1166 15.97 43.98 10.30
N LEU A 1167 15.95 45.30 10.04
CA LEU A 1167 15.02 46.25 10.61
C LEU A 1167 14.10 46.78 9.49
N LEU A 1168 12.95 46.13 9.34
CA LEU A 1168 12.01 46.36 8.25
C LEU A 1168 10.62 46.74 8.77
N TYR A 1169 9.98 47.67 8.08
CA TYR A 1169 8.57 48.00 8.31
C TYR A 1169 7.84 48.11 6.98
N SER A 1170 6.70 47.45 6.90
CA SER A 1170 5.81 47.37 5.75
C SER A 1170 4.63 48.34 5.85
N SER A 1171 4.13 48.75 4.70
CA SER A 1171 2.83 49.40 4.53
C SER A 1171 1.65 48.53 5.00
N TYR A 1172 1.85 47.23 5.22
CA TYR A 1172 0.90 46.35 5.87
C TYR A 1172 1.20 46.29 7.36
N ALA A 1173 0.40 46.98 8.16
CA ALA A 1173 0.62 47.12 9.60
C ALA A 1173 0.69 45.77 10.33
N ALA A 1174 -0.13 44.79 9.94
CA ALA A 1174 -0.13 43.44 10.49
C ALA A 1174 1.24 42.72 10.41
N ALA A 1175 2.07 43.06 9.41
CA ALA A 1175 3.41 42.50 9.26
C ALA A 1175 4.46 43.18 10.15
N ASN A 1176 4.14 44.34 10.73
CA ASN A 1176 5.09 45.13 11.50
C ASN A 1176 5.16 44.66 12.95
N PRO A 1177 6.33 44.79 13.61
CA PRO A 1177 6.43 44.57 15.04
C PRO A 1177 5.37 45.37 15.81
N GLY A 1178 4.59 44.67 16.63
CA GLY A 1178 3.50 45.25 17.42
C GLY A 1178 2.34 45.80 16.59
N GLU A 1179 2.18 45.33 15.35
CA GLU A 1179 1.16 45.77 14.39
C GLU A 1179 1.19 47.30 14.15
N SER A 1180 2.38 47.88 14.23
CA SER A 1180 2.55 49.32 14.24
C SER A 1180 2.27 49.95 12.86
N ASN A 1181 1.46 51.02 12.87
CA ASN A 1181 1.13 51.80 11.67
C ASN A 1181 2.24 52.81 11.34
N GLN A 1182 3.21 52.43 10.51
CA GLN A 1182 4.30 53.33 10.09
C GLN A 1182 3.98 54.18 8.85
N PHE A 1183 2.88 53.87 8.16
CA PHE A 1183 2.51 54.49 6.89
C PHE A 1183 1.15 55.16 6.98
N THR A 1184 0.98 56.26 6.26
CA THR A 1184 -0.31 56.92 6.06
C THR A 1184 -0.44 57.43 4.64
N SER A 1185 -1.62 57.30 4.06
CA SER A 1185 -1.91 57.67 2.67
C SER A 1185 -2.74 58.94 2.58
N PHE A 1186 -2.40 59.82 1.64
CA PHE A 1186 -3.14 61.00 1.26
C PHE A 1186 -3.59 60.89 -0.20
N THR A 1187 -4.88 61.15 -0.45
CA THR A 1187 -5.47 61.18 -1.79
C THR A 1187 -5.30 62.57 -2.42
N THR A 1188 -4.68 62.67 -3.60
CA THR A 1188 -4.58 63.96 -4.31
C THR A 1188 -5.84 64.30 -5.12
N PRO A 1189 -6.23 65.59 -5.22
CA PRO A 1189 -7.21 66.06 -6.21
C PRO A 1189 -6.68 65.81 -7.63
N GLY A 1190 -7.05 64.67 -8.22
CA GLY A 1190 -6.53 64.22 -9.52
C GLY A 1190 -6.17 62.73 -9.60
N GLY A 1191 -6.24 61.98 -8.48
CA GLY A 1191 -6.09 60.52 -8.49
C GLY A 1191 -4.67 59.97 -8.30
N GLY A 1192 -3.69 60.81 -7.96
CA GLY A 1192 -2.35 60.36 -7.54
C GLY A 1192 -2.31 59.97 -6.05
N LEU A 1193 -1.37 59.10 -5.70
CA LEU A 1193 -1.16 58.59 -4.34
C LEU A 1193 0.02 59.28 -3.69
N THR A 1194 -0.15 59.78 -2.46
CA THR A 1194 0.97 60.24 -1.64
C THR A 1194 0.97 59.46 -0.33
N ILE A 1195 2.13 58.96 0.08
CA ILE A 1195 2.29 58.21 1.33
C ILE A 1195 3.30 58.95 2.19
N GLY A 1196 2.88 59.31 3.40
CA GLY A 1196 3.75 59.76 4.48
C GLY A 1196 4.19 58.58 5.34
N ILE A 1197 5.44 58.61 5.80
CA ILE A 1197 6.06 57.51 6.52
C ILE A 1197 6.87 58.07 7.69
N GLU A 1198 6.87 57.35 8.81
CA GLU A 1198 7.54 57.68 10.08
C GLU A 1198 8.98 57.12 10.19
N ASP A 1199 9.85 57.77 10.99
CA ASP A 1199 11.24 57.38 11.30
C ASP A 1199 11.45 56.58 12.60
N LEU A 1200 10.53 55.66 12.88
CA LEU A 1200 10.62 54.55 13.85
C LEU A 1200 10.86 54.75 15.35
N LEU A 1201 10.05 53.96 16.07
CA LEU A 1201 10.30 53.34 17.36
C LEU A 1201 11.27 52.14 17.25
N THR A 1202 12.59 52.34 17.34
CA THR A 1202 13.48 51.26 17.83
C THR A 1202 13.83 51.42 19.31
N ASN A 1203 13.65 52.62 19.90
CA ASN A 1203 13.72 52.89 21.36
C ASN A 1203 13.05 54.22 21.81
N GLY A 1204 12.26 54.91 20.99
CA GLY A 1204 11.67 56.24 21.29
C GLY A 1204 10.23 56.39 20.81
N VAL A 1205 9.47 57.34 21.40
CA VAL A 1205 8.05 57.61 21.09
C VAL A 1205 7.95 58.30 19.71
N SER A 1206 7.28 57.68 18.73
CA SER A 1206 6.92 58.30 17.45
C SER A 1206 6.09 59.57 17.70
N ASP A 1207 6.42 60.65 17.00
CA ASP A 1207 5.71 61.93 17.08
C ASP A 1207 4.50 62.02 16.13
N GLN A 1208 4.31 60.98 15.29
CA GLN A 1208 3.10 60.72 14.50
C GLN A 1208 2.81 61.81 13.46
N ASP A 1209 3.84 62.46 12.92
CA ASP A 1209 3.73 63.53 11.94
C ASP A 1209 3.83 63.07 10.46
N PHE A 1210 4.30 61.84 10.22
CA PHE A 1210 4.46 61.08 8.98
C PHE A 1210 5.13 61.86 7.84
N ASN A 1211 6.05 62.76 8.18
CA ASN A 1211 6.74 63.60 7.19
C ASN A 1211 8.22 63.18 6.97
N ASP A 1212 8.71 62.19 7.71
CA ASP A 1212 10.11 61.75 7.69
C ASP A 1212 10.55 61.25 6.33
N LEU A 1213 9.68 60.49 5.68
CA LEU A 1213 9.80 60.13 4.29
C LEU A 1213 8.44 60.25 3.62
N ILE A 1214 8.37 61.03 2.55
CA ILE A 1214 7.15 61.18 1.76
C ILE A 1214 7.42 60.69 0.35
N ILE A 1215 6.62 59.73 -0.11
CA ILE A 1215 6.58 59.27 -1.49
C ILE A 1215 5.31 59.75 -2.16
N SER A 1216 5.45 60.59 -3.19
CA SER A 1216 4.34 61.04 -4.03
C SER A 1216 4.45 60.40 -5.40
N LEU A 1217 3.39 59.69 -5.78
CA LEU A 1217 3.23 58.99 -7.03
C LEU A 1217 2.21 59.80 -7.86
N PRO A 1218 2.59 60.31 -9.03
CA PRO A 1218 1.68 61.10 -9.84
C PRO A 1218 0.50 60.24 -10.33
N PRO A 1219 -0.67 60.84 -10.58
CA PRO A 1219 -1.72 60.16 -11.35
C PRO A 1219 -1.15 59.80 -12.74
N ALA A 1220 -1.39 58.57 -13.20
CA ALA A 1220 -1.07 58.21 -14.58
C ALA A 1220 -1.94 59.06 -15.52
N ILE A 1221 -1.32 59.67 -16.54
CA ILE A 1221 -2.00 60.47 -17.57
C ILE A 1221 -2.76 59.54 -18.50
#